data_AF-A0A3D9ZRY1-F1
#
_entry.id   AF-A0A3D9ZRY1-F1
#
_cell.length_a   1.000
_cell.length_b   1.000
_cell.length_c   1.000
_cell.angle_alpha   90.00
_cell.angle_beta   90.00
_cell.angle_gamma   90.00
#
_symmetry.space_group_name_H-M   'P 1'
#
loop_
_entity.id
_entity.type
_entity.pdbx_description
1 polymer ?
#
loop_
_entity_poly.entity_id
_entity_poly.type
_entity_poly.pdbx_seq_one_letter_code
_entity_poly.pdbx_strand_id
1 'polypeptide(L)'
;MQTSNRTRGTRARRRLGPMALVVMLAIQAVALTGPAATPALADTAPVTAPQVVPLPAAMEAIPGETFVVGPTTRIVGAEETRAVADALAATMRSSTGYPLPVSTAAPQPGDIALGLTDDADLGDEGYRLDVSGSGIHLEARRPAGLFYGMHTLRQLLPPWIESPTVRPGPWTVSGVRITDTPRYAYRGMMLDIARHFQPPDVVKRVIDQASAYKLNVLHLHVSDDQGFRIAINGRPELTAIGGQFSINNDPGGFWTQAEYVDVVNYAAAHFMTVIPEVDSPGHTNAIVMSYAGPEANPALPDVNCTTRTPPQWNLTGAVGYSAMCPESPNTWAILTDIISQLSAMSAGPYYHLGGDEVPASTLASARYVSFVDQEAQIVKAQGKIAMGWAEISQANFGQPGSPAAVAQFWNNGNPAGSGGDTARRAVQKGMKVVMSPANHSYLDMQQFVGSPLGLSWAGRLDVSQFYNWSGTSSDPATYIPARTTGGVTLPAVTDADILGVEAAMWSETLRTLDDIGFQMFPRLPATAELGWSPQVHPDRNLASFVSRVAGHGLRWQLQGQNFYPSPQVPWRVDVAAPDIATDERTVAGDIASVSTPGATVEQVSATVDWGDGTSSPATLSGTAGTNKTANGIYTATASHTYARNGVYQATITATRPTGSATARFTVVVDTCTSTVSGTHRGPLVVSAGVTCLAGATVSGPVTVRPGGSLIATDAVVQGPVSATGAAMVELIGGSVSGPVTLTGTTGEVEIEGVRISGPLTLTGSTVAAAPVLAGNVVNGPLSCTGNTPPPVNNGQPNTIRGPATGQCKGL
;
A
#
# COMPACT_ATOMS: atom_id res chain seq x y z
N MET A 1 -43.54 -54.22 -3.27
CA MET A 1 -42.90 -55.21 -2.35
C MET A 1 -42.50 -54.42 -1.09
N GLN A 2 -43.33 -54.18 -0.07
CA GLN A 2 -43.97 -55.12 0.90
C GLN A 2 -43.03 -56.25 1.28
N THR A 3 -42.50 -56.34 2.52
CA THR A 3 -43.20 -56.60 3.81
C THR A 3 -42.51 -55.90 5.01
N SER A 4 -43.18 -55.10 5.87
CA SER A 4 -43.96 -55.45 7.10
C SER A 4 -43.12 -56.18 8.18
N ASN A 5 -43.02 -55.80 9.46
CA ASN A 5 -44.09 -55.61 10.47
C ASN A 5 -43.47 -55.02 11.79
N ARG A 6 -44.08 -54.03 12.48
CA ARG A 6 -44.96 -54.14 13.69
C ARG A 6 -44.25 -54.67 14.96
N THR A 7 -44.41 -54.20 16.21
CA THR A 7 -45.44 -53.38 16.91
C THR A 7 -45.08 -53.22 18.41
N ARG A 8 -45.58 -52.14 19.05
CA ARG A 8 -46.11 -52.01 20.46
C ARG A 8 -45.15 -52.30 21.64
N GLY A 9 -45.24 -51.68 22.82
CA GLY A 9 -46.17 -50.74 23.43
C GLY A 9 -45.89 -50.67 24.95
N THR A 10 -45.95 -49.45 25.50
CA THR A 10 -46.34 -49.02 26.86
C THR A 10 -46.25 -49.98 28.07
N ARG A 11 -45.58 -49.52 29.16
CA ARG A 11 -46.17 -49.43 30.52
C ARG A 11 -45.25 -48.69 31.51
N ALA A 12 -45.89 -48.08 32.51
CA ALA A 12 -45.35 -47.06 33.39
C ALA A 12 -45.19 -47.52 34.85
N ARG A 13 -44.40 -46.72 35.60
CA ARG A 13 -44.54 -46.29 37.02
C ARG A 13 -43.74 -46.97 38.15
N ARG A 14 -43.20 -46.06 39.01
CA ARG A 14 -42.81 -46.10 40.47
C ARG A 14 -41.36 -46.52 40.79
N ARG A 15 -40.62 -45.92 41.74
CA ARG A 15 -40.73 -44.71 42.61
C ARG A 15 -39.39 -44.59 43.44
N LEU A 16 -39.09 -43.38 43.95
CA LEU A 16 -38.12 -42.99 45.03
C LEU A 16 -36.64 -42.97 44.60
N GLY A 17 -35.84 -41.88 44.61
CA GLY A 17 -35.56 -40.76 45.55
C GLY A 17 -34.04 -40.80 45.88
N PRO A 18 -33.31 -39.76 46.37
CA PRO A 18 -33.64 -38.34 46.64
C PRO A 18 -32.72 -37.31 45.95
N MET A 19 -33.10 -36.03 46.10
CA MET A 19 -32.35 -34.81 45.78
C MET A 19 -30.98 -34.71 46.46
N ALA A 20 -30.00 -34.12 45.75
CA ALA A 20 -28.98 -33.28 46.35
C ALA A 20 -28.76 -32.03 45.47
N LEU A 21 -28.98 -30.88 46.10
CA LEU A 21 -28.91 -29.53 45.59
C LEU A 21 -27.42 -29.09 45.57
N VAL A 22 -26.88 -28.69 44.42
CA VAL A 22 -25.59 -27.97 44.36
C VAL A 22 -25.86 -26.57 43.82
N VAL A 23 -25.82 -25.61 44.72
CA VAL A 23 -25.77 -24.18 44.43
C VAL A 23 -24.33 -23.85 44.06
N MET A 24 -24.04 -23.63 42.78
CA MET A 24 -22.79 -22.97 42.36
C MET A 24 -23.03 -21.46 42.33
N LEU A 25 -22.52 -20.77 43.35
CA LEU A 25 -22.37 -19.32 43.36
C LEU A 25 -21.17 -18.98 42.46
N ALA A 26 -21.42 -18.51 41.24
CA ALA A 26 -20.38 -17.97 40.36
C ALA A 26 -20.04 -16.54 40.83
N ILE A 27 -18.93 -16.40 41.55
CA ILE A 27 -18.33 -15.09 41.84
C ILE A 27 -17.56 -14.67 40.58
N GLN A 28 -18.11 -13.72 39.83
CA GLN A 28 -17.39 -13.05 38.75
C GLN A 28 -16.27 -12.18 39.36
N ALA A 29 -15.03 -12.59 39.19
CA ALA A 29 -13.88 -11.72 39.36
C ALA A 29 -13.84 -10.77 38.15
N VAL A 30 -14.21 -9.51 38.35
CA VAL A 30 -13.95 -8.45 37.39
C VAL A 30 -12.45 -8.15 37.46
N ALA A 31 -11.68 -8.72 36.53
CA ALA A 31 -10.34 -8.23 36.25
C ALA A 31 -10.49 -6.83 35.63
N LEU A 32 -10.10 -5.80 36.36
CA LEU A 32 -9.88 -4.46 35.82
C LEU A 32 -8.62 -4.50 34.95
N THR A 33 -8.73 -5.05 33.74
CA THR A 33 -7.80 -4.73 32.67
C THR A 33 -8.14 -3.29 32.26
N GLY A 34 -7.29 -2.33 32.64
CA GLY A 34 -7.29 -1.04 31.96
C GLY A 34 -7.12 -1.27 30.45
N PRO A 35 -7.61 -0.37 29.59
CA PRO A 35 -7.40 -0.51 28.16
C PRO A 35 -5.88 -0.61 27.93
N ALA A 36 -5.42 -1.74 27.41
CA ALA A 36 -4.08 -1.83 26.87
C ALA A 36 -3.95 -0.70 25.85
N ALA A 37 -3.04 0.23 26.10
CA ALA A 37 -2.72 1.24 25.11
C ALA A 37 -2.36 0.48 23.83
N THR A 38 -3.08 0.74 22.74
CA THR A 38 -2.69 0.23 21.44
C THR A 38 -1.39 0.92 21.06
N PRO A 39 -0.37 0.19 20.59
CA PRO A 39 0.86 0.79 20.12
C PRO A 39 0.57 1.85 19.07
N ALA A 40 1.33 2.94 19.11
CA ALA A 40 1.12 4.11 18.27
C ALA A 40 2.08 4.12 17.06
N LEU A 41 1.53 4.38 15.89
CA LEU A 41 2.25 4.87 14.74
C LEU A 41 2.88 6.21 15.12
N ALA A 42 3.87 6.66 14.35
CA ALA A 42 4.25 8.06 14.39
C ALA A 42 3.03 8.95 14.48
N ASP A 43 3.08 9.91 15.42
CA ASP A 43 2.16 11.05 15.48
C ASP A 43 2.42 11.77 14.16
N THR A 44 1.75 11.33 13.10
CA THR A 44 1.78 12.03 11.83
C THR A 44 1.10 13.33 12.17
N ALA A 45 1.88 14.41 12.24
CA ALA A 45 1.33 15.76 12.35
C ALA A 45 0.10 15.80 11.44
N PRO A 46 -1.09 16.17 11.96
CA PRO A 46 -2.32 16.13 11.19
C PRO A 46 -2.02 16.84 9.88
N VAL A 47 -2.04 16.09 8.78
CA VAL A 47 -1.64 16.64 7.49
C VAL A 47 -2.65 17.74 7.22
N THR A 48 -2.17 18.99 7.17
CA THR A 48 -3.00 20.18 7.00
C THR A 48 -3.79 20.16 5.68
N ALA A 49 -3.46 19.22 4.78
CA ALA A 49 -4.27 18.81 3.67
C ALA A 49 -4.17 17.27 3.43
N PRO A 50 -5.25 16.62 3.02
CA PRO A 50 -5.29 15.19 2.62
C PRO A 50 -4.25 14.87 1.55
N GLN A 51 -3.44 13.82 1.75
CA GLN A 51 -2.49 13.34 0.74
C GLN A 51 -3.17 12.44 -0.30
N VAL A 52 -4.25 12.94 -0.92
CA VAL A 52 -5.07 12.17 -1.86
C VAL A 52 -4.67 12.49 -3.30
N VAL A 53 -4.39 11.46 -4.09
CA VAL A 53 -4.12 11.52 -5.52
C VAL A 53 -5.04 10.52 -6.24
N PRO A 54 -5.83 10.95 -7.26
CA PRO A 54 -6.04 12.32 -7.74
C PRO A 54 -6.62 13.29 -6.71
N LEU A 55 -6.36 14.58 -6.90
CA LEU A 55 -6.98 15.66 -6.12
C LEU A 55 -8.52 15.63 -6.28
N PRO A 56 -9.30 15.50 -5.18
CA PRO A 56 -10.75 15.46 -5.28
C PRO A 56 -11.37 16.76 -5.82
N ALA A 57 -12.55 16.68 -6.42
CA ALA A 57 -13.26 17.85 -6.96
C ALA A 57 -13.62 18.88 -5.87
N ALA A 58 -14.06 18.40 -4.71
CA ALA A 58 -14.26 19.22 -3.51
C ALA A 58 -13.86 18.43 -2.26
N MET A 59 -13.12 19.10 -1.38
CA MET A 59 -12.75 18.56 -0.07
C MET A 59 -12.78 19.66 0.99
N GLU A 60 -13.50 19.40 2.08
CA GLU A 60 -13.61 20.25 3.25
C GLU A 60 -13.12 19.48 4.48
N ALA A 61 -12.08 19.99 5.16
CA ALA A 61 -11.68 19.45 6.46
C ALA A 61 -12.71 19.82 7.52
N ILE A 62 -13.03 18.89 8.42
CA ILE A 62 -13.93 19.09 9.55
C ILE A 62 -13.09 19.10 10.84
N PRO A 63 -12.68 20.28 11.35
CA PRO A 63 -11.74 20.36 12.46
C PRO A 63 -12.31 19.76 13.74
N GLY A 64 -11.47 19.04 14.50
CA GLY A 64 -11.84 18.44 15.77
C GLY A 64 -12.56 17.09 15.67
N GLU A 65 -12.93 16.66 14.46
CA GLU A 65 -13.47 15.34 14.19
C GLU A 65 -12.35 14.38 13.78
N THR A 66 -12.32 13.18 14.36
CA THR A 66 -11.41 12.09 13.98
C THR A 66 -12.12 10.77 14.19
N PHE A 67 -12.20 9.94 13.14
CA PHE A 67 -12.64 8.56 13.27
C PHE A 67 -11.45 7.66 13.60
N VAL A 68 -11.64 6.71 14.52
CA VAL A 68 -10.63 5.69 14.85
C VAL A 68 -11.21 4.32 14.52
N VAL A 69 -10.64 3.65 13.51
CA VAL A 69 -10.98 2.26 13.22
C VAL A 69 -10.49 1.41 14.39
N GLY A 70 -11.39 0.61 14.96
CA GLY A 70 -11.12 -0.22 16.13
C GLY A 70 -11.56 -1.67 15.97
N PRO A 71 -11.35 -2.51 17.01
CA PRO A 71 -11.67 -3.94 16.97
C PRO A 71 -13.15 -4.25 16.76
N THR A 72 -14.03 -3.30 17.08
CA THR A 72 -15.48 -3.42 16.96
C THR A 72 -16.04 -2.74 15.71
N THR A 73 -15.22 -2.03 14.94
CA THR A 73 -15.66 -1.38 13.69
C THR A 73 -16.19 -2.42 12.72
N ARG A 74 -17.35 -2.15 12.12
CA ARG A 74 -17.96 -2.98 11.08
C ARG A 74 -17.96 -2.21 9.76
N ILE A 75 -18.03 -2.94 8.66
CA ILE A 75 -18.28 -2.38 7.35
C ILE A 75 -19.71 -2.78 6.97
N VAL A 76 -20.58 -1.80 6.77
CA VAL A 76 -22.02 -2.02 6.59
C VAL A 76 -22.49 -1.49 5.25
N GLY A 77 -23.40 -2.21 4.59
CA GLY A 77 -23.95 -1.80 3.31
C GLY A 77 -24.92 -2.83 2.75
N ALA A 78 -25.63 -2.47 1.68
CA ALA A 78 -26.53 -3.40 1.00
C ALA A 78 -25.76 -4.50 0.25
N GLU A 79 -26.46 -5.52 -0.26
CA GLU A 79 -25.80 -6.62 -0.99
C GLU A 79 -25.11 -6.12 -2.27
N GLU A 80 -25.65 -5.07 -2.88
CA GLU A 80 -25.08 -4.40 -4.05
C GLU A 80 -23.73 -3.74 -3.76
N THR A 81 -23.43 -3.41 -2.51
CA THR A 81 -22.15 -2.81 -2.09
C THR A 81 -21.14 -3.86 -1.60
N ARG A 82 -21.55 -5.13 -1.54
CA ARG A 82 -20.81 -6.23 -0.89
C ARG A 82 -19.38 -6.39 -1.41
N ALA A 83 -19.19 -6.36 -2.73
CA ALA A 83 -17.87 -6.55 -3.33
C ALA A 83 -16.86 -5.46 -2.90
N VAL A 84 -17.29 -4.19 -2.86
CA VAL A 84 -16.44 -3.07 -2.42
C VAL A 84 -16.18 -3.16 -0.91
N ALA A 85 -17.21 -3.49 -0.13
CA ALA A 85 -17.08 -3.68 1.32
C ALA A 85 -16.10 -4.81 1.68
N ASP A 86 -16.17 -5.95 0.98
CA ASP A 86 -15.28 -7.09 1.17
C ASP A 86 -13.84 -6.76 0.75
N ALA A 87 -13.65 -6.01 -0.35
CA ALA A 87 -12.32 -5.54 -0.77
C ALA A 87 -11.69 -4.60 0.26
N LEU A 88 -12.44 -3.61 0.77
CA LEU A 88 -11.97 -2.71 1.83
C LEU A 88 -11.61 -3.49 3.10
N ALA A 89 -12.48 -4.43 3.51
CA ALA A 89 -12.25 -5.26 4.69
C ALA A 89 -10.99 -6.11 4.53
N ALA A 90 -10.75 -6.70 3.34
CA ALA A 90 -9.58 -7.52 3.07
C ALA A 90 -8.27 -6.73 3.24
N THR A 91 -8.20 -5.51 2.68
CA THR A 91 -7.03 -4.63 2.84
C THR A 91 -6.81 -4.24 4.31
N MET A 92 -7.87 -3.86 5.03
CA MET A 92 -7.72 -3.37 6.39
C MET A 92 -7.45 -4.50 7.40
N ARG A 93 -7.95 -5.72 7.18
CA ARG A 93 -7.73 -6.87 8.09
C ARG A 93 -6.26 -7.26 8.19
N SER A 94 -5.50 -7.23 7.10
CA SER A 94 -4.09 -7.64 7.10
C SER A 94 -3.22 -6.74 7.97
N SER A 95 -3.44 -5.43 7.89
CA SER A 95 -2.66 -4.42 8.60
C SER A 95 -3.17 -4.16 10.02
N THR A 96 -4.49 -4.16 10.24
CA THR A 96 -5.04 -3.87 11.57
C THR A 96 -5.10 -5.09 12.49
N GLY A 97 -5.23 -6.30 11.92
CA GLY A 97 -5.58 -7.51 12.68
C GLY A 97 -7.02 -7.53 13.22
N TYR A 98 -7.85 -6.54 12.89
CA TYR A 98 -9.23 -6.46 13.34
C TYR A 98 -10.17 -7.33 12.49
N PRO A 99 -11.28 -7.84 13.06
CA PRO A 99 -12.21 -8.69 12.30
C PRO A 99 -12.91 -7.96 11.15
N LEU A 100 -13.28 -6.68 11.35
CA LEU A 100 -13.98 -5.82 10.38
C LEU A 100 -15.10 -6.56 9.64
N PRO A 101 -16.14 -7.06 10.34
CA PRO A 101 -17.17 -7.87 9.70
C PRO A 101 -17.95 -7.02 8.68
N VAL A 102 -18.20 -7.61 7.51
CA VAL A 102 -19.08 -7.04 6.49
C VAL A 102 -20.52 -7.47 6.77
N SER A 103 -21.45 -6.53 6.86
CA SER A 103 -22.82 -6.77 7.31
C SER A 103 -23.85 -5.96 6.53
N THR A 104 -25.05 -6.52 6.37
CA THR A 104 -26.22 -5.83 5.79
C THR A 104 -27.13 -5.17 6.84
N ALA A 105 -26.68 -5.15 8.11
CA ALA A 105 -27.39 -4.46 9.18
C ALA A 105 -27.39 -2.93 8.98
N ALA A 106 -28.33 -2.25 9.63
CA ALA A 106 -28.37 -0.79 9.63
C ALA A 106 -27.08 -0.20 10.22
N PRO A 107 -26.56 0.91 9.65
CA PRO A 107 -25.40 1.61 10.19
C PRO A 107 -25.62 2.12 11.62
N GLN A 108 -24.56 2.05 12.43
CA GLN A 108 -24.51 2.54 13.80
C GLN A 108 -23.22 3.36 14.02
N PRO A 109 -23.15 4.19 15.07
CA PRO A 109 -21.91 4.84 15.44
C PRO A 109 -20.77 3.83 15.62
N GLY A 110 -19.61 4.11 15.00
CA GLY A 110 -18.45 3.22 14.95
C GLY A 110 -18.31 2.40 13.67
N ASP A 111 -19.27 2.49 12.75
CA ASP A 111 -19.24 1.77 11.47
C ASP A 111 -18.64 2.58 10.31
N ILE A 112 -18.20 1.85 9.28
CA ILE A 112 -17.96 2.36 7.93
C ILE A 112 -19.14 1.94 7.06
N ALA A 113 -19.97 2.88 6.66
CA ALA A 113 -21.18 2.64 5.88
C ALA A 113 -20.93 2.90 4.38
N LEU A 114 -21.32 1.94 3.54
CA LEU A 114 -21.35 2.05 2.08
C LEU A 114 -22.80 2.05 1.60
N GLY A 115 -23.17 3.02 0.78
CA GLY A 115 -24.54 3.19 0.30
C GLY A 115 -24.63 3.55 -1.18
N LEU A 116 -25.70 3.09 -1.84
CA LEU A 116 -26.08 3.61 -3.15
C LEU A 116 -27.12 4.73 -3.00
N THR A 117 -27.00 5.76 -3.82
CA THR A 117 -27.90 6.92 -3.85
C THR A 117 -28.43 7.19 -5.26
N ASP A 118 -29.59 7.84 -5.37
CA ASP A 118 -30.17 8.23 -6.66
C ASP A 118 -29.66 9.59 -7.17
N ASP A 119 -28.70 10.20 -6.47
CA ASP A 119 -28.15 11.50 -6.81
C ASP A 119 -27.44 11.49 -8.17
N ALA A 120 -28.08 12.12 -9.16
CA ALA A 120 -27.59 12.18 -10.52
C ALA A 120 -26.32 13.04 -10.69
N ASP A 121 -26.05 13.97 -9.77
CA ASP A 121 -24.91 14.88 -9.87
C ASP A 121 -23.58 14.15 -9.64
N LEU A 122 -23.62 12.95 -9.02
CA LEU A 122 -22.45 12.09 -8.86
C LEU A 122 -22.08 11.34 -10.15
N GLY A 123 -22.96 11.31 -11.16
CA GLY A 123 -22.73 10.52 -12.37
C GLY A 123 -22.55 9.03 -12.07
N ASP A 124 -21.90 8.29 -12.97
CA ASP A 124 -21.69 6.84 -12.78
C ASP A 124 -20.41 6.50 -12.00
N GLU A 125 -19.51 7.46 -11.79
CA GLU A 125 -18.18 7.23 -11.18
C GLU A 125 -17.91 8.11 -9.95
N GLY A 126 -18.76 9.09 -9.65
CA GLY A 126 -18.56 9.97 -8.50
C GLY A 126 -19.08 9.40 -7.18
N TYR A 127 -18.63 9.99 -6.08
CA TYR A 127 -18.97 9.60 -4.72
C TYR A 127 -18.97 10.78 -3.75
N ARG A 128 -19.61 10.57 -2.60
CA ARG A 128 -19.46 11.40 -1.39
C ARG A 128 -18.82 10.58 -0.29
N LEU A 129 -17.84 11.16 0.41
CA LEU A 129 -17.20 10.56 1.57
C LEU A 129 -17.26 11.55 2.73
N ASP A 130 -17.99 11.18 3.78
CA ASP A 130 -18.10 11.94 5.02
C ASP A 130 -17.44 11.15 6.16
N VAL A 131 -16.46 11.76 6.80
CA VAL A 131 -15.74 11.22 7.97
C VAL A 131 -16.04 12.11 9.17
N SER A 132 -16.55 11.50 10.23
CA SER A 132 -16.78 12.14 11.54
C SER A 132 -16.29 11.24 12.67
N GLY A 133 -16.22 11.74 13.90
CA GLY A 133 -15.93 10.93 15.08
C GLY A 133 -16.95 9.81 15.34
N SER A 134 -18.15 9.91 14.75
CA SER A 134 -19.20 8.89 14.87
C SER A 134 -19.10 7.76 13.83
N GLY A 135 -18.40 7.94 12.72
CA GLY A 135 -18.42 6.98 11.62
C GLY A 135 -17.90 7.53 10.30
N ILE A 136 -17.80 6.65 9.32
CA ILE A 136 -17.48 6.97 7.93
C ILE A 136 -18.68 6.60 7.06
N HIS A 137 -19.12 7.52 6.19
CA HIS A 137 -20.18 7.29 5.22
C HIS A 137 -19.63 7.51 3.81
N LEU A 138 -19.71 6.47 2.98
CA LEU A 138 -19.32 6.48 1.58
C LEU A 138 -20.53 6.16 0.71
N GLU A 139 -20.98 7.14 -0.07
CA GLU A 139 -22.15 7.00 -0.93
C GLU A 139 -21.78 7.27 -2.39
N ALA A 140 -22.39 6.52 -3.31
CA ALA A 140 -22.24 6.75 -4.74
C ALA A 140 -23.49 6.32 -5.49
N ARG A 141 -23.65 6.79 -6.73
CA ARG A 141 -24.78 6.36 -7.56
C ARG A 141 -24.63 4.94 -8.09
N ARG A 142 -23.39 4.52 -8.34
CA ARG A 142 -23.03 3.21 -8.88
C ARG A 142 -21.88 2.59 -8.10
N PRO A 143 -21.69 1.26 -8.18
CA PRO A 143 -20.57 0.58 -7.53
C PRO A 143 -19.18 1.13 -7.89
N ALA A 144 -18.98 1.68 -9.11
CA ALA A 144 -17.71 2.29 -9.51
C ALA A 144 -17.34 3.49 -8.62
N GLY A 145 -18.30 4.34 -8.28
CA GLY A 145 -18.06 5.46 -7.38
C GLY A 145 -17.71 5.00 -5.96
N LEU A 146 -18.34 3.93 -5.45
CA LEU A 146 -17.96 3.33 -4.17
C LEU A 146 -16.53 2.80 -4.21
N PHE A 147 -16.15 2.14 -5.30
CA PHE A 147 -14.79 1.63 -5.47
C PHE A 147 -13.75 2.75 -5.51
N TYR A 148 -14.01 3.85 -6.21
CA TYR A 148 -13.11 5.01 -6.23
C TYR A 148 -13.06 5.75 -4.88
N GLY A 149 -14.19 5.87 -4.18
CA GLY A 149 -14.22 6.42 -2.83
C GLY A 149 -13.52 5.56 -1.78
N MET A 150 -13.56 4.23 -1.94
CA MET A 150 -12.77 3.29 -1.14
C MET A 150 -11.26 3.55 -1.31
N HIS A 151 -10.79 3.79 -2.53
CA HIS A 151 -9.39 4.15 -2.78
C HIS A 151 -9.01 5.49 -2.13
N THR A 152 -9.90 6.49 -2.16
CA THR A 152 -9.70 7.73 -1.41
C THR A 152 -9.63 7.47 0.10
N LEU A 153 -10.53 6.66 0.66
CA LEU A 153 -10.51 6.32 2.09
C LEU A 153 -9.20 5.63 2.50
N ARG A 154 -8.70 4.70 1.69
CA ARG A 154 -7.38 4.05 1.92
C ARG A 154 -6.23 5.06 1.98
N GLN A 155 -6.29 6.11 1.15
CA GLN A 155 -5.28 7.18 1.14
C GLN A 155 -5.40 8.13 2.34
N LEU A 156 -6.61 8.29 2.90
CA LEU A 156 -6.84 9.08 4.12
C LEU A 156 -6.42 8.35 5.40
N LEU A 157 -6.42 7.01 5.40
CA LEU A 157 -5.83 6.20 6.47
C LEU A 157 -4.30 6.30 6.48
N PRO A 158 -3.61 6.02 7.61
CA PRO A 158 -2.16 6.00 7.65
C PRO A 158 -1.58 5.02 6.60
N PRO A 159 -0.44 5.32 5.94
CA PRO A 159 0.13 4.47 4.88
C PRO A 159 0.32 3.00 5.27
N TRP A 160 0.57 2.73 6.56
CA TRP A 160 0.71 1.39 7.13
C TRP A 160 -0.53 0.50 6.97
N ILE A 161 -1.69 1.07 6.60
CA ILE A 161 -2.90 0.31 6.29
C ILE A 161 -2.68 -0.65 5.11
N GLU A 162 -1.72 -0.35 4.24
CA GLU A 162 -1.35 -1.18 3.09
C GLU A 162 -0.42 -2.35 3.46
N SER A 163 -0.09 -2.52 4.75
CA SER A 163 0.81 -3.58 5.19
C SER A 163 0.17 -4.97 5.04
N PRO A 164 0.93 -5.96 4.50
CA PRO A 164 0.46 -7.35 4.42
C PRO A 164 0.49 -8.07 5.78
N THR A 165 1.10 -7.46 6.79
CA THR A 165 1.15 -7.95 8.17
C THR A 165 0.62 -6.92 9.14
N VAL A 166 0.23 -7.37 10.34
CA VAL A 166 -0.27 -6.49 11.39
C VAL A 166 0.75 -5.40 11.72
N ARG A 167 0.26 -4.18 11.87
CA ARG A 167 1.01 -2.98 12.25
C ARG A 167 0.34 -2.30 13.44
N PRO A 168 1.10 -1.51 14.21
CA PRO A 168 0.52 -0.72 15.28
C PRO A 168 -0.49 0.31 14.73
N GLY A 169 -1.52 0.62 15.52
CA GLY A 169 -2.48 1.70 15.26
C GLY A 169 -1.97 3.02 15.84
N PRO A 170 -2.79 4.02 16.25
CA PRO A 170 -4.21 4.09 15.99
C PRO A 170 -4.49 4.26 14.49
N TRP A 171 -5.57 3.63 14.04
CA TRP A 171 -6.00 3.68 12.64
C TRP A 171 -6.95 4.85 12.44
N THR A 172 -6.39 6.06 12.38
CA THR A 172 -7.17 7.30 12.39
C THR A 172 -7.48 7.83 11.00
N VAL A 173 -8.65 8.41 10.84
CA VAL A 173 -9.02 9.23 9.67
C VAL A 173 -9.52 10.58 10.17
N SER A 174 -8.83 11.66 9.80
CA SER A 174 -9.26 13.02 10.14
C SER A 174 -10.61 13.34 9.52
N GLY A 175 -11.43 14.10 10.22
CA GLY A 175 -12.75 14.53 9.76
C GLY A 175 -12.69 15.29 8.45
N VAL A 176 -13.50 14.86 7.49
CA VAL A 176 -13.53 15.39 6.13
C VAL A 176 -14.89 15.18 5.50
N ARG A 177 -15.31 16.12 4.64
CA ARG A 177 -16.32 15.89 3.61
C ARG A 177 -15.70 16.01 2.22
N ILE A 178 -15.87 14.98 1.39
CA ILE A 178 -15.46 14.95 -0.01
C ILE A 178 -16.70 14.75 -0.88
N THR A 179 -16.80 15.51 -1.96
CA THR A 179 -17.64 15.18 -3.11
C THR A 179 -16.75 15.18 -4.33
N ASP A 180 -16.74 14.08 -5.07
CA ASP A 180 -15.72 13.85 -6.08
C ASP A 180 -16.30 13.16 -7.31
N THR A 181 -15.92 13.64 -8.49
CA THR A 181 -16.39 13.19 -9.81
C THR A 181 -15.25 13.36 -10.82
N PRO A 182 -15.07 12.44 -11.78
CA PRO A 182 -14.02 12.59 -12.78
C PRO A 182 -14.33 13.72 -13.78
N ARG A 183 -13.28 14.44 -14.21
CA ARG A 183 -13.35 15.40 -15.33
C ARG A 183 -13.62 14.71 -16.66
N TYR A 184 -12.86 13.65 -16.97
CA TYR A 184 -12.96 12.91 -18.22
C TYR A 184 -13.47 11.48 -17.99
N ALA A 185 -14.30 11.00 -18.91
CA ALA A 185 -14.85 9.65 -18.85
C ALA A 185 -13.81 8.56 -19.20
N TYR A 186 -12.73 8.91 -19.90
CA TYR A 186 -11.63 8.00 -20.24
C TYR A 186 -10.37 8.38 -19.48
N ARG A 187 -9.82 7.42 -18.75
CA ARG A 187 -8.59 7.59 -17.97
C ARG A 187 -7.77 6.31 -18.12
N GLY A 188 -6.90 6.31 -19.12
CA GLY A 188 -6.25 5.10 -19.61
C GLY A 188 -4.81 4.92 -19.16
N MET A 189 -4.41 3.65 -19.16
CA MET A 189 -3.03 3.24 -19.27
C MET A 189 -2.93 2.23 -20.42
N MET A 190 -2.01 2.46 -21.34
CA MET A 190 -1.63 1.43 -22.31
C MET A 190 -0.51 0.57 -21.73
N LEU A 191 -0.59 -0.74 -21.93
CA LEU A 191 0.49 -1.68 -21.67
C LEU A 191 0.82 -2.45 -22.95
N ASP A 192 2.05 -2.31 -23.40
CA ASP A 192 2.64 -3.10 -24.48
C ASP A 192 3.09 -4.47 -23.94
N ILE A 193 2.46 -5.52 -24.45
CA ILE A 193 2.88 -6.91 -24.22
C ILE A 193 3.49 -7.53 -25.49
N ALA A 194 3.55 -6.77 -26.59
CA ALA A 194 4.06 -7.19 -27.88
C ALA A 194 5.60 -7.09 -27.95
N ARG A 195 6.25 -6.01 -27.49
CA ARG A 195 7.72 -5.90 -27.59
C ARG A 195 8.42 -6.80 -26.58
N HIS A 196 7.93 -6.88 -25.35
CA HIS A 196 8.27 -7.92 -24.37
C HIS A 196 7.01 -8.51 -23.74
N PHE A 197 6.88 -9.84 -23.81
CA PHE A 197 5.71 -10.55 -23.30
C PHE A 197 5.54 -10.37 -21.78
N GLN A 198 4.32 -10.03 -21.37
CA GLN A 198 3.92 -10.01 -19.96
C GLN A 198 2.90 -11.11 -19.68
N PRO A 199 3.15 -11.96 -18.67
CA PRO A 199 2.17 -12.93 -18.20
C PRO A 199 0.86 -12.26 -17.67
N PRO A 200 -0.29 -12.97 -17.70
CA PRO A 200 -1.57 -12.42 -17.24
C PRO A 200 -1.56 -11.91 -15.79
N ASP A 201 -0.84 -12.56 -14.88
CA ASP A 201 -0.73 -12.16 -13.47
C ASP A 201 0.03 -10.83 -13.29
N VAL A 202 1.04 -10.57 -14.12
CA VAL A 202 1.72 -9.26 -14.17
C VAL A 202 0.73 -8.18 -14.60
N VAL A 203 -0.09 -8.42 -15.62
CA VAL A 203 -1.09 -7.44 -16.08
C VAL A 203 -2.18 -7.21 -15.03
N LYS A 204 -2.60 -8.25 -14.30
CA LYS A 204 -3.52 -8.09 -13.15
C LYS A 204 -2.91 -7.22 -12.04
N ARG A 205 -1.61 -7.33 -11.76
CA ARG A 205 -0.92 -6.42 -10.83
C ARG A 205 -0.90 -4.97 -11.33
N VAL A 206 -0.73 -4.76 -12.64
CA VAL A 206 -0.82 -3.41 -13.24
C VAL A 206 -2.26 -2.86 -13.11
N ILE A 207 -3.29 -3.69 -13.30
CA ILE A 207 -4.70 -3.31 -13.06
C ILE A 207 -4.92 -2.88 -11.60
N ASP A 208 -4.42 -3.65 -10.62
CA ASP A 208 -4.50 -3.30 -9.20
C ASP A 208 -3.90 -1.91 -8.94
N GLN A 209 -2.72 -1.65 -9.53
CA GLN A 209 -1.96 -0.43 -9.34
C GLN A 209 -2.59 0.78 -10.06
N ALA A 210 -3.10 0.60 -11.27
CA ALA A 210 -3.73 1.66 -12.07
C ALA A 210 -5.10 2.05 -11.52
N SER A 211 -5.94 1.07 -11.18
CA SER A 211 -7.28 1.30 -10.64
C SER A 211 -7.27 2.02 -9.28
N ALA A 212 -6.21 1.84 -8.48
CA ALA A 212 -6.02 2.55 -7.22
C ALA A 212 -5.90 4.09 -7.38
N TYR A 213 -5.55 4.55 -8.58
CA TYR A 213 -5.53 5.97 -8.96
C TYR A 213 -6.73 6.36 -9.82
N LYS A 214 -7.79 5.55 -9.83
CA LYS A 214 -9.06 5.81 -10.52
C LYS A 214 -8.95 5.83 -12.05
N LEU A 215 -7.92 5.20 -12.61
CA LEU A 215 -7.90 4.86 -14.04
C LEU A 215 -8.98 3.82 -14.31
N ASN A 216 -9.64 3.95 -15.46
CA ASN A 216 -10.80 3.13 -15.84
C ASN A 216 -10.65 2.48 -17.22
N VAL A 217 -9.49 2.61 -17.86
CA VAL A 217 -9.19 1.93 -19.12
C VAL A 217 -7.82 1.29 -19.06
N LEU A 218 -7.75 0.04 -19.51
CA LEU A 218 -6.52 -0.64 -19.86
C LEU A 218 -6.50 -0.84 -21.37
N HIS A 219 -5.64 -0.08 -22.05
CA HIS A 219 -5.36 -0.28 -23.46
C HIS A 219 -4.26 -1.36 -23.58
N LEU A 220 -4.57 -2.50 -24.20
CA LEU A 220 -3.61 -3.60 -24.37
C LEU A 220 -3.10 -3.64 -25.79
N HIS A 221 -1.83 -3.25 -25.97
CA HIS A 221 -1.12 -3.40 -27.22
C HIS A 221 -0.60 -4.84 -27.34
N VAL A 222 -1.36 -5.68 -28.06
CA VAL A 222 -1.18 -7.14 -28.07
C VAL A 222 -0.48 -7.67 -29.32
N SER A 223 -0.19 -6.82 -30.30
CA SER A 223 0.58 -7.21 -31.47
C SER A 223 1.44 -6.09 -31.99
N ASP A 224 2.66 -6.44 -32.38
CA ASP A 224 3.57 -5.56 -33.08
C ASP A 224 4.50 -6.37 -34.01
N ASP A 225 5.54 -5.73 -34.50
CA ASP A 225 6.59 -6.32 -35.31
C ASP A 225 7.28 -7.52 -34.65
N GLN A 226 7.50 -7.46 -33.34
CA GLN A 226 8.30 -8.44 -32.61
C GLN A 226 7.45 -9.56 -32.00
N GLY A 227 6.13 -9.39 -31.88
CA GLY A 227 5.29 -10.54 -31.59
C GLY A 227 3.79 -10.29 -31.52
N PHE A 228 3.05 -11.39 -31.56
CA PHE A 228 1.58 -11.44 -31.50
C PHE A 228 1.13 -12.29 -30.31
N ARG A 229 0.28 -11.74 -29.44
CA ARG A 229 0.21 -12.20 -28.04
C ARG A 229 -1.10 -12.84 -27.62
N ILE A 230 -2.11 -12.94 -28.47
CA ILE A 230 -3.40 -13.55 -28.11
C ILE A 230 -3.73 -14.69 -29.07
N ALA A 231 -4.16 -15.85 -28.57
CA ALA A 231 -4.58 -16.94 -29.43
C ALA A 231 -5.88 -16.60 -30.19
N ILE A 232 -5.87 -16.81 -31.51
CA ILE A 232 -7.03 -16.62 -32.40
C ILE A 232 -7.41 -17.98 -32.98
N ASN A 233 -8.62 -18.44 -32.68
CA ASN A 233 -9.08 -19.76 -33.13
C ASN A 233 -9.15 -19.79 -34.65
N GLY A 234 -8.67 -20.89 -35.24
CA GLY A 234 -8.54 -21.02 -36.69
C GLY A 234 -7.30 -20.35 -37.28
N ARG A 235 -6.47 -19.69 -36.45
CA ARG A 235 -5.23 -18.99 -36.84
C ARG A 235 -4.06 -19.32 -35.91
N PRO A 236 -3.73 -20.62 -35.71
CA PRO A 236 -2.69 -21.03 -34.75
C PRO A 236 -1.30 -20.47 -35.07
N GLU A 237 -1.01 -20.14 -36.33
CA GLU A 237 0.28 -19.62 -36.78
C GLU A 237 0.62 -18.28 -36.12
N LEU A 238 -0.38 -17.44 -35.85
CA LEU A 238 -0.21 -16.13 -35.23
C LEU A 238 0.55 -16.23 -33.89
N THR A 239 0.30 -17.28 -33.12
CA THR A 239 0.98 -17.47 -31.83
C THR A 239 2.04 -18.56 -31.85
N ALA A 240 1.86 -19.62 -32.65
CA ALA A 240 2.86 -20.68 -32.81
C ALA A 240 4.13 -20.19 -33.50
N ILE A 241 4.02 -19.21 -34.40
CA ILE A 241 5.14 -18.52 -35.03
C ILE A 241 5.26 -17.12 -34.43
N GLY A 242 4.30 -16.22 -34.68
CA GLY A 242 4.36 -14.82 -34.26
C GLY A 242 4.50 -14.58 -32.75
N GLY A 243 4.22 -15.56 -31.90
CA GLY A 243 4.37 -15.46 -30.44
C GLY A 243 5.73 -15.88 -29.89
N GLN A 244 6.62 -16.48 -30.69
CA GLN A 244 7.82 -17.17 -30.20
C GLN A 244 8.84 -16.25 -29.50
N PHE A 245 8.99 -15.01 -29.98
CA PHE A 245 10.07 -14.12 -29.56
C PHE A 245 9.55 -12.77 -29.07
N SER A 246 10.44 -12.06 -28.39
CA SER A 246 10.37 -10.64 -28.05
C SER A 246 11.63 -9.93 -28.60
N ILE A 247 11.79 -8.63 -28.32
CA ILE A 247 12.99 -7.90 -28.72
C ILE A 247 14.28 -8.61 -28.26
N ASN A 248 15.33 -8.51 -29.06
CA ASN A 248 16.65 -9.12 -28.87
C ASN A 248 16.62 -10.65 -28.79
N ASN A 249 15.60 -11.29 -29.40
CA ASN A 249 15.42 -12.74 -29.37
C ASN A 249 15.21 -13.27 -27.93
N ASP A 250 14.73 -12.42 -27.03
CA ASP A 250 14.21 -12.85 -25.74
C ASP A 250 13.03 -13.80 -25.96
N PRO A 251 12.78 -14.76 -25.03
CA PRO A 251 11.60 -15.62 -25.10
C PRO A 251 10.30 -14.80 -25.14
N GLY A 252 9.46 -15.10 -26.11
CA GLY A 252 8.12 -14.54 -26.20
C GLY A 252 7.10 -15.32 -25.39
N GLY A 253 5.87 -15.30 -25.87
CA GLY A 253 4.70 -15.92 -25.25
C GLY A 253 3.42 -15.38 -25.87
N PHE A 254 2.31 -16.00 -25.49
CA PHE A 254 0.96 -15.56 -25.82
C PHE A 254 -0.01 -16.04 -24.76
N TRP A 255 -1.16 -15.38 -24.67
CA TRP A 255 -2.28 -15.79 -23.85
C TRP A 255 -3.25 -16.62 -24.67
N THR A 256 -3.76 -17.67 -24.05
CA THR A 256 -4.99 -18.32 -24.50
C THR A 256 -6.16 -17.34 -24.43
N GLN A 257 -7.24 -17.64 -25.16
CA GLN A 257 -8.47 -16.85 -25.06
C GLN A 257 -9.05 -16.87 -23.64
N ALA A 258 -8.90 -17.98 -22.91
CA ALA A 258 -9.35 -18.08 -21.53
C ALA A 258 -8.58 -17.12 -20.60
N GLU A 259 -7.27 -17.01 -20.77
CA GLU A 259 -6.44 -16.07 -20.02
C GLU A 259 -6.76 -14.61 -20.38
N TYR A 260 -6.99 -14.31 -21.67
CA TYR A 260 -7.43 -12.98 -22.09
C TYR A 260 -8.77 -12.60 -21.45
N VAL A 261 -9.77 -13.49 -21.51
CA VAL A 261 -11.09 -13.27 -20.88
C VAL A 261 -10.97 -13.13 -19.37
N ASP A 262 -10.10 -13.90 -18.72
CA ASP A 262 -9.81 -13.78 -17.29
C ASP A 262 -9.22 -12.40 -16.93
N VAL A 263 -8.28 -11.88 -17.73
CA VAL A 263 -7.77 -10.49 -17.56
C VAL A 263 -8.86 -9.45 -17.79
N VAL A 264 -9.70 -9.61 -18.83
CA VAL A 264 -10.84 -8.71 -19.09
C VAL A 264 -11.82 -8.69 -17.93
N ASN A 265 -12.16 -9.84 -17.38
CA ASN A 265 -13.05 -9.95 -16.22
C ASN A 265 -12.41 -9.36 -14.96
N TYR A 266 -11.09 -9.55 -14.77
CA TYR A 266 -10.35 -8.96 -13.66
C TYR A 266 -10.34 -7.44 -13.75
N ALA A 267 -10.10 -6.87 -14.94
CA ALA A 267 -10.20 -5.44 -15.19
C ALA A 267 -11.61 -4.92 -14.89
N ALA A 268 -12.65 -5.61 -15.34
CA ALA A 268 -14.04 -5.23 -15.08
C ALA A 268 -14.39 -5.23 -13.58
N ALA A 269 -13.85 -6.17 -12.81
CA ALA A 269 -14.01 -6.21 -11.35
C ALA A 269 -13.34 -5.01 -10.63
N HIS A 270 -12.40 -4.33 -11.30
CA HIS A 270 -11.74 -3.10 -10.86
C HIS A 270 -12.27 -1.87 -11.60
N PHE A 271 -13.44 -1.98 -12.25
CA PHE A 271 -14.08 -0.92 -13.04
C PHE A 271 -13.18 -0.36 -14.15
N MET A 272 -12.32 -1.21 -14.72
CA MET A 272 -11.51 -0.91 -15.88
C MET A 272 -12.05 -1.60 -17.14
N THR A 273 -12.14 -0.84 -18.23
CA THR A 273 -12.48 -1.35 -19.56
C THR A 273 -11.20 -1.75 -20.28
N VAL A 274 -11.13 -2.98 -20.80
CA VAL A 274 -10.03 -3.40 -21.68
C VAL A 274 -10.33 -3.00 -23.13
N ILE A 275 -9.36 -2.33 -23.76
CA ILE A 275 -9.36 -2.01 -25.19
C ILE A 275 -8.22 -2.80 -25.82
N PRO A 276 -8.49 -3.86 -26.62
CA PRO A 276 -7.44 -4.54 -27.36
C PRO A 276 -6.97 -3.69 -28.54
N GLU A 277 -5.67 -3.70 -28.77
CA GLU A 277 -5.03 -3.18 -29.97
C GLU A 277 -4.30 -4.28 -30.72
N VAL A 278 -4.69 -4.45 -31.98
CA VAL A 278 -3.85 -5.10 -32.98
C VAL A 278 -3.53 -4.03 -34.01
N ASP A 279 -2.30 -3.52 -33.94
CA ASP A 279 -1.86 -2.42 -34.78
C ASP A 279 -1.77 -2.86 -36.25
N SER A 280 -2.41 -2.08 -37.12
CA SER A 280 -2.32 -2.25 -38.56
C SER A 280 -2.66 -0.93 -39.31
N PRO A 281 -2.22 -0.74 -40.56
CA PRO A 281 -1.45 -1.67 -41.38
C PRO A 281 0.04 -1.77 -41.00
N GLY A 282 0.59 -0.81 -40.26
CA GLY A 282 1.99 -0.82 -39.76
C GLY A 282 2.20 -1.85 -38.66
N HIS A 283 3.42 -1.95 -38.12
CA HIS A 283 3.72 -2.78 -36.93
C HIS A 283 3.23 -4.24 -37.01
N THR A 284 3.20 -4.80 -38.22
CA THR A 284 2.54 -6.08 -38.50
C THR A 284 3.53 -7.22 -38.78
N ASN A 285 4.83 -7.02 -38.51
CA ASN A 285 5.83 -8.00 -38.93
C ASN A 285 5.64 -9.38 -38.27
N ALA A 286 5.14 -9.49 -37.03
CA ALA A 286 4.83 -10.80 -36.44
C ALA A 286 3.69 -11.52 -37.16
N ILE A 287 2.66 -10.80 -37.59
CA ILE A 287 1.57 -11.34 -38.41
C ILE A 287 2.10 -11.77 -39.77
N VAL A 288 2.89 -10.92 -40.43
CA VAL A 288 3.52 -11.24 -41.72
C VAL A 288 4.41 -12.47 -41.62
N MET A 289 5.26 -12.58 -40.60
CA MET A 289 6.15 -13.73 -40.40
C MET A 289 5.38 -15.03 -40.14
N SER A 290 4.19 -14.95 -39.55
CA SER A 290 3.33 -16.13 -39.31
C SER A 290 2.79 -16.76 -40.60
N TYR A 291 2.69 -16.01 -41.70
CA TYR A 291 2.05 -16.47 -42.94
C TYR A 291 2.94 -16.40 -44.19
N ALA A 292 3.97 -15.56 -44.18
CA ALA A 292 4.88 -15.37 -45.32
C ALA A 292 6.36 -15.57 -44.95
N GLY A 293 6.66 -15.92 -43.70
CA GLY A 293 8.02 -16.19 -43.22
C GLY A 293 8.57 -17.55 -43.67
N PRO A 294 9.89 -17.80 -43.49
CA PRO A 294 10.51 -19.09 -43.85
C PRO A 294 9.92 -20.29 -43.10
N GLU A 295 9.40 -20.05 -41.90
CA GLU A 295 8.75 -21.06 -41.05
C GLU A 295 7.24 -21.19 -41.31
N ALA A 296 6.67 -20.33 -42.18
CA ALA A 296 5.24 -20.27 -42.44
C ALA A 296 4.78 -21.29 -43.49
N ASN A 297 3.46 -21.54 -43.52
CA ASN A 297 2.84 -22.28 -44.61
C ASN A 297 2.94 -21.47 -45.92
N PRO A 298 3.56 -21.99 -47.00
CA PRO A 298 3.76 -21.25 -48.25
C PRO A 298 2.47 -20.89 -49.01
N ALA A 299 1.29 -21.23 -48.48
CA ALA A 299 -0.02 -20.99 -49.09
C ALA A 299 -0.58 -19.55 -48.93
N LEU A 300 0.00 -18.69 -48.06
CA LEU A 300 -0.52 -17.33 -47.78
C LEU A 300 0.55 -16.21 -47.92
N PRO A 301 1.30 -16.13 -49.04
CA PRO A 301 2.50 -15.28 -49.15
C PRO A 301 2.23 -13.79 -49.45
N ASP A 302 0.99 -13.39 -49.74
CA ASP A 302 0.64 -12.09 -50.33
C ASP A 302 0.29 -10.99 -49.31
N VAL A 303 0.38 -11.28 -48.01
CA VAL A 303 0.04 -10.31 -46.94
C VAL A 303 1.14 -9.28 -46.67
N ASN A 304 2.39 -9.50 -47.12
CA ASN A 304 3.51 -8.58 -46.91
C ASN A 304 3.56 -7.47 -47.97
N CYS A 305 3.48 -6.21 -47.54
CA CYS A 305 3.54 -5.06 -48.45
C CYS A 305 4.89 -4.37 -48.57
N THR A 306 5.90 -4.89 -47.89
CA THR A 306 7.26 -4.39 -47.98
C THR A 306 7.96 -4.92 -49.22
N THR A 307 9.06 -4.27 -49.60
CA THR A 307 9.91 -4.74 -50.70
C THR A 307 10.81 -5.92 -50.33
N ARG A 308 10.80 -6.37 -49.06
CA ARG A 308 11.62 -7.49 -48.59
C ARG A 308 10.95 -8.81 -48.94
N THR A 309 11.54 -9.56 -49.87
CA THR A 309 11.08 -10.90 -50.28
C THR A 309 12.26 -11.88 -50.22
N PRO A 310 12.24 -12.90 -49.34
CA PRO A 310 11.24 -13.15 -48.30
C PRO A 310 11.23 -12.06 -47.20
N PRO A 311 10.13 -11.91 -46.44
CA PRO A 311 10.12 -11.05 -45.27
C PRO A 311 11.17 -11.52 -44.25
N GLN A 312 11.66 -10.59 -43.44
CA GLN A 312 12.66 -10.86 -42.40
C GLN A 312 12.13 -10.43 -41.04
N TRP A 313 12.30 -11.30 -40.04
CA TRP A 313 11.95 -10.96 -38.68
C TRP A 313 13.02 -10.07 -38.05
N ASN A 314 12.71 -8.80 -37.89
CA ASN A 314 13.58 -7.85 -37.21
C ASN A 314 13.15 -7.71 -35.74
N LEU A 315 13.81 -8.44 -34.85
CA LEU A 315 13.56 -8.43 -33.41
C LEU A 315 14.31 -7.31 -32.68
N THR A 316 14.59 -6.18 -33.36
CA THR A 316 15.14 -4.97 -32.71
C THR A 316 14.02 -3.98 -32.39
N GLY A 317 14.34 -2.88 -31.70
CA GLY A 317 13.40 -1.77 -31.47
C GLY A 317 13.27 -0.80 -32.66
N ALA A 318 13.52 -1.24 -33.89
CA ALA A 318 13.28 -0.43 -35.07
C ALA A 318 11.79 -0.45 -35.44
N VAL A 319 11.30 0.63 -36.05
CA VAL A 319 9.88 0.85 -36.35
C VAL A 319 9.67 1.32 -37.81
N GLY A 320 8.43 1.32 -38.27
CA GLY A 320 8.00 1.86 -39.58
C GLY A 320 8.47 1.09 -40.83
N TYR A 321 8.93 -0.15 -40.66
CA TYR A 321 9.48 -0.95 -41.76
C TYR A 321 8.54 -2.07 -42.27
N SER A 322 7.41 -2.31 -41.59
CA SER A 322 6.46 -3.37 -41.91
C SER A 322 5.11 -2.79 -42.36
N ALA A 323 4.40 -3.53 -43.22
CA ALA A 323 3.00 -3.26 -43.50
C ALA A 323 2.27 -4.49 -44.07
N MET A 324 0.98 -4.63 -43.75
CA MET A 324 0.09 -5.57 -44.44
C MET A 324 -0.44 -5.02 -45.77
N CYS A 325 -0.67 -5.90 -46.75
CA CYS A 325 -1.16 -5.50 -48.06
C CYS A 325 -2.68 -5.35 -48.17
N PRO A 326 -3.21 -4.17 -48.55
CA PRO A 326 -4.65 -3.98 -48.76
C PRO A 326 -5.20 -4.74 -49.98
N GLU A 327 -4.38 -5.08 -50.97
CA GLU A 327 -4.82 -5.81 -52.18
C GLU A 327 -4.96 -7.32 -51.93
N SER A 328 -4.43 -7.83 -50.82
CA SER A 328 -4.51 -9.24 -50.47
C SER A 328 -5.86 -9.55 -49.82
N PRO A 329 -6.65 -10.51 -50.36
CA PRO A 329 -7.83 -11.02 -49.67
C PRO A 329 -7.50 -11.68 -48.32
N ASN A 330 -6.28 -12.23 -48.18
CA ASN A 330 -5.84 -12.89 -46.96
C ASN A 330 -5.64 -11.90 -45.81
N THR A 331 -5.13 -10.69 -46.09
CA THR A 331 -5.07 -9.60 -45.10
C THR A 331 -6.43 -9.38 -44.44
N TRP A 332 -7.47 -9.24 -45.25
CA TRP A 332 -8.82 -8.97 -44.75
C TRP A 332 -9.45 -10.16 -44.03
N ALA A 333 -9.19 -11.38 -44.49
CA ALA A 333 -9.61 -12.58 -43.78
C ALA A 333 -8.95 -12.67 -42.39
N ILE A 334 -7.63 -12.40 -42.32
CA ILE A 334 -6.86 -12.40 -41.07
C ILE A 334 -7.41 -11.36 -40.10
N LEU A 335 -7.51 -10.10 -40.52
CA LEU A 335 -8.00 -9.02 -39.67
C LEU A 335 -9.45 -9.24 -39.25
N THR A 336 -10.32 -9.77 -40.11
CA THR A 336 -11.72 -10.06 -39.74
C THR A 336 -11.81 -11.09 -38.61
N ASP A 337 -11.02 -12.16 -38.67
CA ASP A 337 -11.03 -13.17 -37.61
C ASP A 337 -10.43 -12.66 -36.29
N ILE A 338 -9.36 -11.85 -36.37
CA ILE A 338 -8.75 -11.21 -35.20
C ILE A 338 -9.75 -10.25 -34.56
N ILE A 339 -10.26 -9.29 -35.33
CA ILE A 339 -11.15 -8.23 -34.86
C ILE A 339 -12.44 -8.83 -34.30
N SER A 340 -13.05 -9.80 -34.98
CA SER A 340 -14.29 -10.43 -34.50
C SER A 340 -14.09 -11.19 -33.17
N GLN A 341 -13.03 -11.98 -33.04
CA GLN A 341 -12.80 -12.77 -31.84
C GLN A 341 -12.40 -11.90 -30.64
N LEU A 342 -11.49 -10.94 -30.82
CA LEU A 342 -11.14 -10.01 -29.75
C LEU A 342 -12.34 -9.15 -29.36
N SER A 343 -13.11 -8.62 -30.32
CA SER A 343 -14.32 -7.84 -30.05
C SER A 343 -15.39 -8.64 -29.29
N ALA A 344 -15.50 -9.95 -29.55
CA ALA A 344 -16.43 -10.83 -28.84
C ALA A 344 -15.99 -11.11 -27.40
N MET A 345 -14.67 -11.11 -27.12
CA MET A 345 -14.12 -11.34 -25.78
C MET A 345 -14.01 -10.05 -24.94
N SER A 346 -14.08 -8.86 -25.56
CA SER A 346 -13.97 -7.57 -24.88
C SER A 346 -15.34 -6.88 -24.83
N ALA A 347 -15.93 -6.71 -23.65
CA ALA A 347 -17.25 -6.07 -23.52
C ALA A 347 -17.24 -4.56 -23.83
N GLY A 348 -16.08 -3.91 -23.70
CA GLY A 348 -15.92 -2.47 -23.96
C GLY A 348 -16.33 -2.04 -25.38
N PRO A 349 -16.69 -0.76 -25.58
CA PRO A 349 -17.23 -0.31 -26.86
C PRO A 349 -16.14 -0.06 -27.93
N TYR A 350 -14.86 -0.07 -27.56
CA TYR A 350 -13.75 0.31 -28.45
C TYR A 350 -12.95 -0.91 -28.90
N TYR A 351 -12.39 -0.80 -30.11
CA TYR A 351 -11.30 -1.64 -30.62
C TYR A 351 -10.25 -0.71 -31.21
N HIS A 352 -9.00 -0.85 -30.80
CA HIS A 352 -7.91 -0.04 -31.31
C HIS A 352 -7.26 -0.73 -32.51
N LEU A 353 -7.24 -0.06 -33.65
CA LEU A 353 -6.64 -0.58 -34.89
C LEU A 353 -5.19 -0.13 -35.10
N GLY A 354 -4.67 0.71 -34.19
CA GLY A 354 -3.34 1.31 -34.30
C GLY A 354 -3.26 2.34 -35.42
N GLY A 355 -2.42 2.10 -36.40
CA GLY A 355 -2.32 2.89 -37.63
C GLY A 355 -1.21 3.95 -37.63
N ASP A 356 -0.28 3.91 -36.68
CA ASP A 356 0.87 4.81 -36.58
C ASP A 356 2.06 4.36 -37.44
N GLU A 357 3.04 5.27 -37.55
CA GLU A 357 4.39 5.03 -38.09
C GLU A 357 4.48 4.32 -39.46
N VAL A 358 3.47 4.46 -40.33
CA VAL A 358 3.53 3.92 -41.71
C VAL A 358 4.07 4.97 -42.69
N PRO A 359 5.38 4.95 -43.04
CA PRO A 359 5.91 5.91 -43.99
C PRO A 359 5.37 5.62 -45.40
N ALA A 360 5.24 6.69 -46.21
CA ALA A 360 4.77 6.59 -47.59
C ALA A 360 5.64 5.70 -48.49
N SER A 361 6.89 5.43 -48.09
CA SER A 361 7.79 4.48 -48.74
C SER A 361 7.42 3.02 -48.53
N THR A 362 6.72 2.70 -47.43
CA THR A 362 6.23 1.36 -47.12
C THR A 362 4.81 1.18 -47.66
N LEU A 363 3.92 2.13 -47.37
CA LEU A 363 2.57 2.15 -47.91
C LEU A 363 2.21 3.58 -48.36
N ALA A 364 2.03 3.78 -49.67
CA ALA A 364 1.64 5.08 -50.20
C ALA A 364 0.37 5.62 -49.53
N SER A 365 0.28 6.93 -49.28
CA SER A 365 -0.76 7.52 -48.43
C SER A 365 -2.20 7.16 -48.86
N ALA A 366 -2.47 7.07 -50.17
CA ALA A 366 -3.80 6.66 -50.66
C ALA A 366 -4.14 5.20 -50.30
N ARG A 367 -3.14 4.31 -50.29
CA ARG A 367 -3.30 2.91 -49.88
C ARG A 367 -3.48 2.79 -48.37
N TYR A 368 -2.73 3.56 -47.57
CA TYR A 368 -2.94 3.66 -46.12
C TYR A 368 -4.37 4.11 -45.78
N VAL A 369 -4.83 5.20 -46.39
CA VAL A 369 -6.19 5.72 -46.18
C VAL A 369 -7.24 4.66 -46.52
N SER A 370 -7.10 3.98 -47.67
CA SER A 370 -8.04 2.94 -48.10
C SER A 370 -8.04 1.74 -47.15
N PHE A 371 -6.87 1.38 -46.60
CA PHE A 371 -6.74 0.30 -45.64
C PHE A 371 -7.50 0.62 -44.35
N VAL A 372 -7.21 1.78 -43.75
CA VAL A 372 -7.83 2.21 -42.49
C VAL A 372 -9.35 2.39 -42.65
N ASP A 373 -9.80 2.91 -43.79
CA ASP A 373 -11.23 3.01 -44.11
C ASP A 373 -11.92 1.63 -44.10
N GLN A 374 -11.30 0.63 -44.71
CA GLN A 374 -11.86 -0.72 -44.80
C GLN A 374 -11.83 -1.44 -43.45
N GLU A 375 -10.72 -1.35 -42.71
CA GLU A 375 -10.59 -1.97 -41.38
C GLU A 375 -11.62 -1.40 -40.40
N ALA A 376 -11.83 -0.10 -40.39
CA ALA A 376 -12.82 0.51 -39.52
C ALA A 376 -14.27 0.07 -39.84
N GLN A 377 -14.58 -0.35 -41.08
CA GLN A 377 -15.86 -1.00 -41.37
C GLN A 377 -15.96 -2.39 -40.73
N ILE A 378 -14.87 -3.13 -40.68
CA ILE A 378 -14.82 -4.45 -40.02
C ILE A 378 -15.07 -4.27 -38.51
N VAL A 379 -14.40 -3.28 -37.88
CA VAL A 379 -14.62 -2.93 -36.48
C VAL A 379 -16.09 -2.54 -36.22
N LYS A 380 -16.65 -1.67 -37.07
CA LYS A 380 -18.07 -1.28 -37.00
C LYS A 380 -19.01 -2.46 -37.16
N ALA A 381 -18.70 -3.43 -38.02
CA ALA A 381 -19.50 -4.64 -38.21
C ALA A 381 -19.57 -5.52 -36.96
N GLN A 382 -18.58 -5.42 -36.05
CA GLN A 382 -18.61 -6.07 -34.73
C GLN A 382 -19.35 -5.25 -33.65
N GLY A 383 -19.95 -4.11 -34.02
CA GLY A 383 -20.63 -3.23 -33.06
C GLY A 383 -19.68 -2.41 -32.19
N LYS A 384 -18.41 -2.27 -32.58
CA LYS A 384 -17.40 -1.48 -31.87
C LYS A 384 -17.20 -0.11 -32.51
N ILE A 385 -16.63 0.80 -31.74
CA ILE A 385 -16.14 2.11 -32.17
C ILE A 385 -14.66 1.96 -32.51
N ALA A 386 -14.27 2.40 -33.71
CA ALA A 386 -12.87 2.37 -34.12
C ALA A 386 -12.06 3.38 -33.31
N MET A 387 -10.97 2.93 -32.71
CA MET A 387 -9.96 3.79 -32.08
C MET A 387 -8.63 3.55 -32.78
N GLY A 388 -7.75 4.55 -32.83
CA GLY A 388 -6.44 4.41 -33.46
C GLY A 388 -5.57 5.62 -33.16
N TRP A 389 -4.26 5.49 -33.39
CA TRP A 389 -3.33 6.62 -33.29
C TRP A 389 -3.73 7.74 -34.24
N ALA A 390 -3.41 8.99 -33.91
CA ALA A 390 -4.00 10.16 -34.55
C ALA A 390 -3.77 10.25 -36.07
N GLU A 391 -2.85 9.48 -36.64
CA GLU A 391 -2.67 9.21 -38.06
C GLU A 391 -3.96 8.75 -38.75
N ILE A 392 -4.85 8.02 -38.06
CA ILE A 392 -6.16 7.59 -38.60
C ILE A 392 -7.04 8.77 -39.01
N SER A 393 -6.76 9.98 -38.49
CA SER A 393 -7.44 11.21 -38.91
C SER A 393 -7.25 11.51 -40.40
N GLN A 394 -6.30 10.86 -41.08
CA GLN A 394 -6.13 10.95 -42.54
C GLN A 394 -7.25 10.22 -43.30
N ALA A 395 -7.79 9.13 -42.75
CA ALA A 395 -8.84 8.33 -43.37
C ALA A 395 -10.22 9.01 -43.36
N ASN A 396 -11.16 8.49 -44.14
CA ASN A 396 -12.43 9.12 -44.49
C ASN A 396 -13.54 8.83 -43.47
N PHE A 397 -13.33 9.33 -42.25
CA PHE A 397 -14.30 9.28 -41.16
C PHE A 397 -15.14 10.58 -41.05
N GLY A 398 -16.33 10.48 -40.45
CA GLY A 398 -17.16 11.66 -40.13
C GLY A 398 -18.18 12.09 -41.19
N GLN A 399 -18.48 11.26 -42.20
CA GLN A 399 -19.60 11.46 -43.13
C GLN A 399 -20.84 10.68 -42.68
N PRO A 400 -22.07 11.04 -43.10
CA PRO A 400 -23.26 10.24 -42.85
C PRO A 400 -23.05 8.78 -43.32
N GLY A 401 -23.10 7.83 -42.39
CA GLY A 401 -22.85 6.41 -42.67
C GLY A 401 -21.42 5.92 -42.35
N SER A 402 -20.46 6.81 -42.10
CA SER A 402 -19.11 6.43 -41.62
C SER A 402 -19.16 5.88 -40.17
N PRO A 403 -18.17 5.06 -39.75
CA PRO A 403 -18.01 4.67 -38.35
C PRO A 403 -17.77 5.90 -37.45
N ALA A 404 -18.26 5.85 -36.21
CA ALA A 404 -17.76 6.72 -35.16
C ALA A 404 -16.31 6.32 -34.85
N ALA A 405 -15.44 7.29 -34.58
CA ALA A 405 -14.03 7.03 -34.32
C ALA A 405 -13.45 7.93 -33.22
N VAL A 406 -12.40 7.43 -32.57
CA VAL A 406 -11.61 8.15 -31.57
C VAL A 406 -10.14 8.12 -32.00
N ALA A 407 -9.50 9.28 -32.02
CA ALA A 407 -8.08 9.40 -32.35
C ALA A 407 -7.24 9.54 -31.08
N GLN A 408 -6.17 8.77 -30.95
CA GLN A 408 -5.21 8.88 -29.86
C GLN A 408 -4.01 9.73 -30.28
N PHE A 409 -3.90 10.93 -29.70
CA PHE A 409 -2.87 11.89 -30.04
C PHE A 409 -1.57 11.64 -29.28
N TRP A 410 -0.49 11.35 -30.00
CA TRP A 410 0.80 10.99 -29.41
C TRP A 410 2.00 11.84 -29.83
N ASN A 411 1.83 12.77 -30.79
CA ASN A 411 2.94 13.52 -31.36
C ASN A 411 3.70 14.35 -30.29
N ASN A 412 5.03 14.41 -30.42
CA ASN A 412 5.92 15.14 -29.51
C ASN A 412 6.47 16.48 -30.07
N GLY A 413 6.11 16.82 -31.31
CA GLY A 413 6.50 18.06 -31.97
C GLY A 413 5.76 19.28 -31.42
N ASN A 414 6.08 20.48 -31.92
CA ASN A 414 5.42 21.71 -31.46
C ASN A 414 3.89 21.63 -31.67
N PRO A 415 3.07 21.62 -30.60
CA PRO A 415 1.62 21.41 -30.72
C PRO A 415 0.90 22.62 -31.33
N ALA A 416 1.46 23.83 -31.23
CA ALA A 416 0.96 25.01 -31.94
C ALA A 416 1.32 24.99 -33.45
N GLY A 417 2.29 24.15 -33.83
CA GLY A 417 2.71 23.91 -35.22
C GLY A 417 2.05 22.67 -35.81
N SER A 418 2.77 21.97 -36.70
CA SER A 418 2.27 20.76 -37.37
C SER A 418 2.21 19.54 -36.48
N GLY A 419 2.87 19.58 -35.32
CA GLY A 419 2.78 18.52 -34.33
C GLY A 419 1.35 18.30 -33.84
N GLY A 420 0.50 19.34 -33.86
CA GLY A 420 -0.92 19.21 -33.48
C GLY A 420 -1.87 18.85 -34.62
N ASP A 421 -1.44 18.81 -35.88
CA ASP A 421 -2.36 18.80 -37.03
C ASP A 421 -3.23 17.53 -37.12
N THR A 422 -2.73 16.37 -36.67
CA THR A 422 -3.50 15.11 -36.64
C THR A 422 -4.68 15.18 -35.67
N ALA A 423 -4.47 15.68 -34.45
CA ALA A 423 -5.55 15.89 -33.49
C ALA A 423 -6.58 16.92 -33.99
N ARG A 424 -6.12 18.03 -34.58
CA ARG A 424 -7.08 19.03 -35.11
C ARG A 424 -7.91 18.48 -36.26
N ARG A 425 -7.30 17.66 -37.13
CA ARG A 425 -7.99 17.00 -38.23
C ARG A 425 -9.02 15.99 -37.70
N ALA A 426 -8.69 15.26 -36.64
CA ALA A 426 -9.63 14.38 -35.95
C ALA A 426 -10.86 15.16 -35.46
N VAL A 427 -10.64 16.27 -34.73
CA VAL A 427 -11.72 17.15 -34.25
C VAL A 427 -12.52 17.77 -35.39
N GLN A 428 -11.86 18.24 -36.46
CA GLN A 428 -12.54 18.77 -37.65
C GLN A 428 -13.48 17.74 -38.29
N LYS A 429 -13.16 16.44 -38.19
CA LYS A 429 -13.98 15.33 -38.67
C LYS A 429 -15.00 14.82 -37.63
N GLY A 430 -15.10 15.46 -36.47
CA GLY A 430 -16.02 15.10 -35.40
C GLY A 430 -15.59 13.90 -34.56
N MET A 431 -14.33 13.46 -34.66
CA MET A 431 -13.79 12.44 -33.76
C MET A 431 -13.53 13.03 -32.37
N LYS A 432 -13.68 12.20 -31.34
CA LYS A 432 -13.09 12.51 -30.03
C LYS A 432 -11.59 12.24 -30.05
N VAL A 433 -10.87 12.85 -29.12
CA VAL A 433 -9.43 12.68 -28.95
C VAL A 433 -9.11 12.08 -27.58
N VAL A 434 -8.29 11.03 -27.53
CA VAL A 434 -7.57 10.61 -26.32
C VAL A 434 -6.20 11.27 -26.39
N MET A 435 -5.82 11.98 -25.33
CA MET A 435 -4.55 12.68 -25.31
C MET A 435 -3.47 11.84 -24.63
N SER A 436 -2.42 11.50 -25.38
CA SER A 436 -1.23 10.80 -24.89
C SER A 436 0.06 11.29 -25.56
N PRO A 437 0.36 12.60 -25.56
CA PRO A 437 1.57 13.12 -26.21
C PRO A 437 2.84 12.48 -25.63
N ALA A 438 3.73 12.00 -26.49
CA ALA A 438 4.87 11.19 -26.10
C ALA A 438 5.91 11.93 -25.25
N ASN A 439 5.94 13.26 -25.31
CA ASN A 439 6.76 14.11 -24.44
C ASN A 439 6.11 14.46 -23.09
N HIS A 440 4.95 13.90 -22.74
CA HIS A 440 4.31 14.09 -21.44
C HIS A 440 3.65 12.84 -20.84
N SER A 441 3.40 11.78 -21.60
CA SER A 441 2.57 10.68 -21.11
C SER A 441 3.08 9.29 -21.45
N TYR A 442 4.21 9.19 -22.17
CA TYR A 442 4.86 7.92 -22.49
C TYR A 442 5.77 7.51 -21.34
N LEU A 443 5.32 6.53 -20.56
CA LEU A 443 5.99 6.03 -19.36
C LEU A 443 7.30 5.30 -19.70
N ASP A 444 7.47 4.81 -20.92
CA ASP A 444 8.71 4.21 -21.38
C ASP A 444 9.82 5.24 -21.63
N MET A 445 9.54 6.55 -21.64
CA MET A 445 10.61 7.55 -21.74
C MET A 445 11.51 7.53 -20.50
N GLN A 446 12.81 7.70 -20.72
CA GLN A 446 13.83 7.82 -19.68
C GLN A 446 13.49 8.93 -18.70
N GLN A 447 13.67 8.66 -17.41
CA GLN A 447 13.36 9.62 -16.34
C GLN A 447 14.50 10.61 -16.09
N PHE A 448 15.74 10.19 -16.34
CA PHE A 448 16.96 10.97 -16.11
C PHE A 448 18.07 10.57 -17.08
N VAL A 449 19.15 11.37 -17.13
CA VAL A 449 20.31 11.07 -17.98
C VAL A 449 21.00 9.80 -17.50
N GLY A 450 21.16 8.82 -18.40
CA GLY A 450 21.73 7.52 -18.05
C GLY A 450 20.76 6.58 -17.32
N SER A 451 19.44 6.86 -17.38
CA SER A 451 18.43 5.92 -16.88
C SER A 451 18.63 4.54 -17.54
N PRO A 452 18.61 3.45 -16.75
CA PRO A 452 18.93 2.11 -17.25
C PRO A 452 17.82 1.50 -18.10
N LEU A 453 16.63 2.07 -18.03
CA LEU A 453 15.43 1.65 -18.75
C LEU A 453 14.89 2.83 -19.56
N GLY A 454 14.13 2.50 -20.59
CA GLY A 454 13.39 3.45 -21.39
C GLY A 454 14.16 4.05 -22.56
N LEU A 455 13.40 4.73 -23.41
CA LEU A 455 13.88 5.40 -24.61
C LEU A 455 13.99 6.91 -24.38
N SER A 456 14.58 7.65 -25.32
CA SER A 456 14.75 9.12 -25.17
C SER A 456 14.37 9.93 -26.40
N TRP A 457 13.67 9.32 -27.37
CA TRP A 457 13.32 9.95 -28.63
C TRP A 457 12.31 11.10 -28.44
N ALA A 458 11.44 11.04 -27.42
CA ALA A 458 10.52 12.12 -27.04
C ALA A 458 10.99 12.93 -25.84
N GLY A 459 12.27 12.85 -25.49
CA GLY A 459 12.89 13.56 -24.38
C GLY A 459 13.08 12.67 -23.15
N ARG A 460 13.33 13.32 -22.00
CA ARG A 460 13.46 12.67 -20.70
C ARG A 460 12.43 13.24 -19.76
N LEU A 461 11.59 12.37 -19.23
CA LEU A 461 10.33 12.73 -18.61
C LEU A 461 10.31 12.24 -17.17
N ASP A 462 10.63 13.14 -16.26
CA ASP A 462 10.37 12.96 -14.84
C ASP A 462 8.94 13.46 -14.53
N VAL A 463 8.56 13.47 -13.25
CA VAL A 463 7.21 13.80 -12.78
C VAL A 463 6.72 15.18 -13.26
N SER A 464 7.60 16.18 -13.33
CA SER A 464 7.22 17.54 -13.76
C SER A 464 6.84 17.62 -15.24
N GLN A 465 7.48 16.85 -16.12
CA GLN A 465 7.11 16.77 -17.53
C GLN A 465 5.78 16.07 -17.71
N PHE A 466 5.50 15.04 -16.90
CA PHE A 466 4.25 14.30 -16.95
C PHE A 466 3.05 15.14 -16.53
N TYR A 467 3.25 15.95 -15.49
CA TYR A 467 2.23 16.86 -15.04
C TYR A 467 2.09 18.04 -16.02
N ASN A 468 3.16 18.74 -16.40
CA ASN A 468 3.05 20.02 -17.12
C ASN A 468 2.93 19.93 -18.66
N TRP A 469 1.73 20.06 -19.23
CA TRP A 469 1.46 20.04 -20.68
C TRP A 469 1.60 21.43 -21.37
N SER A 470 0.63 22.37 -21.31
CA SER A 470 0.75 23.76 -21.83
C SER A 470 -0.36 24.72 -21.33
N GLY A 471 -0.07 26.02 -21.11
CA GLY A 471 -1.05 27.10 -20.79
C GLY A 471 -1.23 27.47 -19.31
N THR A 472 -0.89 26.56 -18.39
CA THR A 472 -0.46 26.70 -16.97
C THR A 472 -0.10 25.28 -16.53
N SER A 473 0.21 25.05 -15.25
CA SER A 473 0.93 23.87 -14.74
C SER A 473 0.19 22.53 -14.79
N SER A 474 -0.48 22.17 -15.92
CA SER A 474 -0.69 20.79 -16.43
C SER A 474 -1.80 20.51 -17.48
N ASP A 475 -2.50 21.49 -18.05
CA ASP A 475 -3.81 21.18 -18.70
C ASP A 475 -3.80 20.59 -20.14
N PRO A 476 -4.55 19.49 -20.41
CA PRO A 476 -4.73 18.94 -21.76
C PRO A 476 -5.52 19.81 -22.74
N ALA A 477 -6.51 20.57 -22.26
CA ALA A 477 -7.48 21.30 -23.09
C ALA A 477 -6.89 22.49 -23.85
N THR A 478 -5.75 22.97 -23.38
CA THR A 478 -5.06 24.12 -23.93
C THR A 478 -3.79 23.72 -24.67
N TYR A 479 -3.51 22.41 -24.76
CA TYR A 479 -2.27 21.90 -25.35
C TYR A 479 -2.17 22.18 -26.85
N ILE A 480 -3.28 22.06 -27.58
CA ILE A 480 -3.33 22.10 -29.06
C ILE A 480 -4.18 23.30 -29.55
N PRO A 481 -3.63 24.54 -29.61
CA PRO A 481 -4.39 25.77 -29.92
C PRO A 481 -4.62 25.97 -31.42
N ALA A 482 -5.77 26.46 -31.88
CA ALA A 482 -6.15 26.54 -33.31
C ALA A 482 -5.03 27.03 -34.25
N ARG A 483 -5.00 26.51 -35.49
CA ARG A 483 -3.93 26.80 -36.46
C ARG A 483 -4.48 27.03 -37.86
N THR A 484 -4.06 28.12 -38.50
CA THR A 484 -4.33 28.39 -39.93
C THR A 484 -3.10 28.05 -40.76
N THR A 485 -3.27 27.16 -41.74
CA THR A 485 -2.20 26.74 -42.67
C THR A 485 -2.78 26.57 -44.07
N GLY A 486 -2.09 27.07 -45.10
CA GLY A 486 -2.55 26.95 -46.49
C GLY A 486 -3.95 27.52 -46.78
N GLY A 487 -4.39 28.54 -46.02
CA GLY A 487 -5.73 29.13 -46.15
C GLY A 487 -6.85 28.34 -45.47
N VAL A 488 -6.55 27.20 -44.84
CA VAL A 488 -7.50 26.39 -44.07
C VAL A 488 -7.24 26.57 -42.58
N THR A 489 -8.30 26.81 -41.79
CA THR A 489 -8.21 26.88 -40.34
C THR A 489 -8.61 25.53 -39.74
N LEU A 490 -7.65 24.90 -39.07
CA LEU A 490 -7.85 23.72 -38.25
C LEU A 490 -8.21 24.16 -36.82
N PRO A 491 -9.25 23.57 -36.19
CA PRO A 491 -9.74 24.01 -34.88
C PRO A 491 -8.71 23.80 -33.76
N ALA A 492 -8.94 24.43 -32.60
CA ALA A 492 -8.31 24.03 -31.36
C ALA A 492 -8.90 22.70 -30.88
N VAL A 493 -8.14 21.94 -30.11
CA VAL A 493 -8.69 20.81 -29.34
C VAL A 493 -9.05 21.34 -27.96
N THR A 494 -10.28 21.11 -27.50
CA THR A 494 -10.82 21.63 -26.23
C THR A 494 -11.36 20.50 -25.34
N ASP A 495 -11.77 20.78 -24.09
CA ASP A 495 -12.40 19.77 -23.19
C ASP A 495 -13.56 19.03 -23.87
N ALA A 496 -14.36 19.73 -24.69
CA ALA A 496 -15.48 19.13 -25.38
C ALA A 496 -15.06 18.09 -26.43
N ASP A 497 -13.84 18.16 -26.93
CA ASP A 497 -13.30 17.27 -27.97
C ASP A 497 -12.53 16.09 -27.36
N ILE A 498 -12.04 16.25 -26.13
CA ILE A 498 -11.22 15.26 -25.43
C ILE A 498 -12.13 14.22 -24.77
N LEU A 499 -11.94 12.95 -25.13
CA LEU A 499 -12.56 11.81 -24.43
C LEU A 499 -11.87 11.59 -23.08
N GLY A 500 -10.55 11.80 -23.06
CA GLY A 500 -9.73 11.73 -21.86
C GLY A 500 -8.23 11.68 -22.13
N VAL A 501 -7.48 11.16 -21.16
CA VAL A 501 -6.02 11.07 -21.20
C VAL A 501 -5.55 9.63 -21.05
N GLU A 502 -4.38 9.33 -21.60
CA GLU A 502 -3.75 8.01 -21.46
C GLU A 502 -2.25 8.13 -21.20
N ALA A 503 -1.74 7.27 -20.31
CA ALA A 503 -0.31 7.06 -20.14
C ALA A 503 0.11 5.80 -20.91
N ALA A 504 0.93 5.96 -21.96
CA ALA A 504 1.35 4.82 -22.76
C ALA A 504 2.62 4.17 -22.20
N MET A 505 2.61 2.86 -21.96
CA MET A 505 3.78 2.10 -21.51
C MET A 505 4.22 1.15 -22.61
N TRP A 506 5.13 1.61 -23.47
CA TRP A 506 5.85 0.73 -24.40
C TRP A 506 6.89 -0.12 -23.67
N SER A 507 7.21 -1.29 -24.22
CA SER A 507 7.98 -2.30 -23.51
C SER A 507 9.31 -2.65 -24.18
N GLU A 508 9.88 -1.83 -25.07
CA GLU A 508 11.14 -2.15 -25.77
C GLU A 508 12.31 -2.45 -24.83
N THR A 509 12.26 -1.90 -23.62
CA THR A 509 13.28 -2.11 -22.59
C THR A 509 12.74 -2.75 -21.31
N LEU A 510 11.44 -3.06 -21.23
CA LEU A 510 10.77 -3.44 -19.97
C LEU A 510 10.45 -4.93 -19.98
N ARG A 511 11.16 -5.71 -19.16
CA ARG A 511 11.08 -7.18 -19.18
C ARG A 511 10.26 -7.73 -18.02
N THR A 512 10.19 -6.99 -16.91
CA THR A 512 9.64 -7.47 -15.65
C THR A 512 8.66 -6.49 -15.04
N LEU A 513 7.83 -6.95 -14.10
CA LEU A 513 6.96 -6.08 -13.30
C LEU A 513 7.75 -4.99 -12.55
N ASP A 514 8.99 -5.26 -12.13
CA ASP A 514 9.84 -4.26 -11.49
C ASP A 514 10.28 -3.16 -12.48
N ASP A 515 10.58 -3.52 -13.73
CA ASP A 515 10.91 -2.54 -14.78
C ASP A 515 9.68 -1.66 -15.10
N ILE A 516 8.49 -2.29 -15.18
CA ILE A 516 7.21 -1.60 -15.36
C ILE A 516 6.96 -0.64 -14.19
N GLY A 517 7.07 -1.11 -12.94
CA GLY A 517 6.86 -0.29 -11.75
C GLY A 517 7.81 0.90 -11.67
N PHE A 518 9.10 0.68 -11.98
CA PHE A 518 10.12 1.74 -12.02
C PHE A 518 9.75 2.86 -13.00
N GLN A 519 9.22 2.51 -14.16
CA GLN A 519 8.77 3.48 -15.15
C GLN A 519 7.41 4.07 -14.80
N MET A 520 6.53 3.28 -14.20
CA MET A 520 5.15 3.68 -13.93
C MET A 520 5.06 4.73 -12.82
N PHE A 521 5.85 4.61 -11.76
CA PHE A 521 5.77 5.50 -10.60
C PHE A 521 7.03 6.35 -10.45
N PRO A 522 6.86 7.66 -10.22
CA PRO A 522 5.65 8.36 -9.76
C PRO A 522 4.80 9.02 -10.86
N ARG A 523 4.94 8.61 -12.13
CA ARG A 523 4.42 9.35 -13.29
C ARG A 523 2.97 9.02 -13.65
N LEU A 524 2.52 7.78 -13.47
CA LEU A 524 1.13 7.36 -13.70
C LEU A 524 0.10 8.16 -12.86
N PRO A 525 0.32 8.42 -11.55
CA PRO A 525 -0.58 9.27 -10.78
C PRO A 525 -0.73 10.69 -11.32
N ALA A 526 0.25 11.20 -12.08
CA ALA A 526 0.13 12.52 -12.72
C ALA A 526 -0.95 12.47 -13.80
N THR A 527 -0.86 11.51 -14.74
CA THR A 527 -1.88 11.29 -15.78
C THR A 527 -3.26 11.03 -15.18
N ALA A 528 -3.33 10.22 -14.13
CA ALA A 528 -4.58 9.97 -13.41
C ALA A 528 -5.22 11.26 -12.86
N GLU A 529 -4.40 12.16 -12.31
CA GLU A 529 -4.87 13.47 -11.84
C GLU A 529 -5.35 14.39 -12.97
N LEU A 530 -4.69 14.38 -14.13
CA LEU A 530 -5.17 15.12 -15.30
C LEU A 530 -6.51 14.60 -15.84
N GLY A 531 -6.73 13.29 -15.72
CA GLY A 531 -7.96 12.62 -16.13
C GLY A 531 -9.13 12.83 -15.16
N TRP A 532 -8.83 12.94 -13.86
CA TRP A 532 -9.83 12.95 -12.80
C TRP A 532 -10.14 14.34 -12.26
N SER A 533 -9.13 15.11 -11.88
CA SER A 533 -9.33 16.34 -11.13
C SER A 533 -9.89 17.48 -11.99
N PRO A 534 -10.63 18.44 -11.40
CA PRO A 534 -11.15 19.58 -12.14
C PRO A 534 -10.05 20.35 -12.86
N GLN A 535 -10.39 20.94 -14.01
CA GLN A 535 -9.44 21.77 -14.78
C GLN A 535 -8.83 22.89 -13.93
N VAL A 536 -9.64 23.55 -13.09
CA VAL A 536 -9.23 24.68 -12.25
C VAL A 536 -9.45 24.31 -10.78
N HIS A 537 -8.37 24.26 -10.02
CA HIS A 537 -8.38 24.07 -8.57
C HIS A 537 -7.12 24.73 -7.96
N PRO A 538 -7.20 25.42 -6.81
CA PRO A 538 -6.04 26.10 -6.20
C PRO A 538 -4.84 25.16 -5.97
N ASP A 539 -5.12 23.94 -5.52
CA ASP A 539 -4.11 22.90 -5.26
C ASP A 539 -3.78 22.01 -6.47
N ARG A 540 -4.32 22.29 -7.67
CA ARG A 540 -3.93 21.58 -8.90
C ARG A 540 -2.71 22.26 -9.52
N ASN A 541 -1.57 22.00 -8.91
CA ASN A 541 -0.26 22.49 -9.35
C ASN A 541 0.83 21.48 -8.96
N LEU A 542 1.97 21.56 -9.64
CA LEU A 542 3.07 20.61 -9.46
C LEU A 542 3.54 20.51 -8.00
N ALA A 543 3.65 21.63 -7.28
CA ALA A 543 4.15 21.64 -5.91
C ALA A 543 3.22 20.89 -4.94
N SER A 544 1.91 21.12 -5.06
CA SER A 544 0.89 20.34 -4.34
C SER A 544 0.93 18.87 -4.74
N PHE A 545 1.00 18.57 -6.03
CA PHE A 545 1.01 17.20 -6.54
C PHE A 545 2.20 16.39 -5.99
N VAL A 546 3.44 16.88 -6.11
CA VAL A 546 4.61 16.14 -5.60
C VAL A 546 4.60 16.00 -4.08
N SER A 547 4.03 16.97 -3.36
CA SER A 547 3.85 16.88 -1.90
C SER A 547 2.87 15.77 -1.50
N ARG A 548 1.75 15.61 -2.24
CA ARG A 548 0.79 14.51 -2.01
C ARG A 548 1.40 13.16 -2.40
N VAL A 549 2.03 13.08 -3.57
CA VAL A 549 2.72 11.87 -4.06
C VAL A 549 3.81 11.39 -3.10
N ALA A 550 4.52 12.30 -2.41
CA ALA A 550 5.53 11.93 -1.43
C ALA A 550 5.01 10.98 -0.32
N GLY A 551 3.70 11.04 -0.01
CA GLY A 551 3.03 10.13 0.94
C GLY A 551 2.72 8.73 0.40
N HIS A 552 2.87 8.49 -0.90
CA HIS A 552 2.62 7.19 -1.50
C HIS A 552 3.85 6.27 -1.49
N GLY A 553 5.06 6.81 -1.26
CA GLY A 553 6.30 6.01 -1.29
C GLY A 553 6.28 4.79 -0.35
N LEU A 554 5.86 4.97 0.91
CA LEU A 554 5.68 3.85 1.85
C LEU A 554 4.58 2.89 1.39
N ARG A 555 3.48 3.38 0.81
CA ARG A 555 2.39 2.52 0.32
C ARG A 555 2.88 1.58 -0.77
N TRP A 556 3.65 2.09 -1.73
CA TRP A 556 4.25 1.28 -2.79
C TRP A 556 5.24 0.26 -2.21
N GLN A 557 6.09 0.65 -1.26
CA GLN A 557 7.01 -0.29 -0.60
C GLN A 557 6.26 -1.43 0.12
N LEU A 558 5.16 -1.12 0.84
CA LEU A 558 4.35 -2.13 1.53
C LEU A 558 3.63 -3.08 0.55
N GLN A 559 3.24 -2.57 -0.61
CA GLN A 559 2.59 -3.34 -1.68
C GLN A 559 3.59 -4.12 -2.56
N GLY A 560 4.91 -4.02 -2.29
CA GLY A 560 5.94 -4.66 -3.11
C GLY A 560 6.05 -4.06 -4.51
N GLN A 561 5.66 -2.79 -4.66
CA GLN A 561 5.60 -2.08 -5.93
C GLN A 561 6.86 -1.24 -6.11
N ASN A 562 7.63 -1.55 -7.16
CA ASN A 562 8.81 -0.78 -7.51
C ASN A 562 8.43 0.60 -8.06
N PHE A 563 9.33 1.58 -7.93
CA PHE A 563 9.18 2.95 -8.43
C PHE A 563 10.53 3.64 -8.56
N TYR A 564 10.60 4.71 -9.34
CA TYR A 564 11.74 5.62 -9.34
C TYR A 564 11.59 6.65 -8.21
N PRO A 565 12.49 6.68 -7.20
CA PRO A 565 12.46 7.71 -6.16
C PRO A 565 12.99 9.04 -6.71
N SER A 566 12.20 9.70 -7.55
CA SER A 566 12.55 10.96 -8.21
C SER A 566 13.03 12.02 -7.22
N PRO A 567 14.13 12.74 -7.51
CA PRO A 567 14.61 13.84 -6.67
C PRO A 567 13.66 15.06 -6.70
N GLN A 568 12.70 15.11 -7.63
CA GLN A 568 11.68 16.15 -7.69
C GLN A 568 10.56 15.95 -6.65
N VAL A 569 10.46 14.74 -6.07
CA VAL A 569 9.47 14.42 -5.06
C VAL A 569 10.11 14.51 -3.66
N PRO A 570 9.54 15.31 -2.74
CA PRO A 570 10.05 15.43 -1.39
C PRO A 570 9.62 14.23 -0.52
N TRP A 571 10.12 13.03 -0.84
CA TRP A 571 9.72 11.77 -0.19
C TRP A 571 9.69 11.86 1.34
N ARG A 572 8.58 11.41 1.93
CA ARG A 572 8.37 11.43 3.38
C ARG A 572 9.29 10.44 4.09
N VAL A 573 9.56 10.73 5.36
CA VAL A 573 10.08 9.76 6.32
C VAL A 573 8.87 9.23 7.07
N ASP A 574 8.70 7.91 7.12
CA ASP A 574 7.63 7.26 7.87
C ASP A 574 8.24 6.23 8.82
N VAL A 575 7.77 6.21 10.07
CA VAL A 575 8.26 5.31 11.12
C VAL A 575 7.10 4.65 11.84
N ALA A 576 7.21 3.35 12.09
CA ALA A 576 6.30 2.60 12.92
C ALA A 576 7.09 1.76 13.92
N ALA A 577 6.75 1.89 15.20
CA ALA A 577 7.33 1.11 16.30
C ALA A 577 6.20 0.38 17.02
N PRO A 578 6.24 -0.96 17.13
CA PRO A 578 5.29 -1.68 17.97
C PRO A 578 5.62 -1.46 19.45
N ASP A 579 4.61 -1.67 20.31
CA ASP A 579 4.83 -1.77 21.75
C ASP A 579 5.65 -3.02 22.04
N ILE A 580 6.48 -2.93 23.06
CA ILE A 580 7.38 -4.00 23.47
C ILE A 580 6.98 -4.41 24.88
N ALA A 581 6.69 -5.69 25.07
CA ALA A 581 6.56 -6.29 26.40
C ALA A 581 7.70 -7.28 26.59
N THR A 582 8.40 -7.19 27.71
CA THR A 582 9.53 -8.06 28.04
C THR A 582 9.44 -8.51 29.51
N ASP A 583 9.74 -9.79 29.73
CA ASP A 583 9.92 -10.39 31.06
C ASP A 583 11.35 -10.25 31.59
N GLU A 584 12.20 -9.56 30.82
CA GLU A 584 13.55 -9.15 31.18
C GLU A 584 13.62 -7.61 31.31
N ARG A 585 14.61 -7.09 32.06
CA ARG A 585 14.89 -5.64 32.07
C ARG A 585 15.51 -5.13 30.78
N THR A 586 15.97 -6.03 29.93
CA THR A 586 16.63 -5.72 28.67
C THR A 586 15.65 -5.85 27.51
N VAL A 587 15.65 -4.85 26.64
CA VAL A 587 15.04 -4.89 25.32
C VAL A 587 16.18 -4.88 24.32
N ALA A 588 16.21 -5.82 23.38
CA ALA A 588 17.20 -5.86 22.31
C ALA A 588 16.60 -6.46 21.03
N GLY A 589 16.94 -5.86 19.88
CA GLY A 589 16.52 -6.35 18.57
C GLY A 589 15.78 -5.28 17.77
N ASP A 590 14.81 -5.71 16.96
CA ASP A 590 14.02 -4.85 16.07
C ASP A 590 13.08 -3.95 16.89
N ILE A 591 13.28 -2.64 16.79
CA ILE A 591 12.50 -1.63 17.51
C ILE A 591 11.48 -0.96 16.58
N ALA A 592 11.83 -0.76 15.31
CA ALA A 592 10.94 -0.05 14.39
C ALA A 592 11.17 -0.40 12.92
N SER A 593 10.16 -0.12 12.10
CA SER A 593 10.25 -0.04 10.65
C SER A 593 10.37 1.42 10.21
N VAL A 594 11.32 1.72 9.33
CA VAL A 594 11.64 3.06 8.83
C VAL A 594 11.59 3.08 7.31
N SER A 595 10.70 3.88 6.73
CA SER A 595 10.63 4.11 5.30
C SER A 595 11.22 5.48 4.95
N THR A 596 12.21 5.45 4.05
CA THR A 596 12.89 6.63 3.51
C THR A 596 13.15 6.41 2.02
N PRO A 597 12.14 6.55 1.16
CA PRO A 597 12.31 6.33 -0.28
C PRO A 597 13.45 7.14 -0.89
N GLY A 598 14.32 6.46 -1.63
CA GLY A 598 15.48 7.02 -2.31
C GLY A 598 16.70 7.32 -1.43
N ALA A 599 16.60 7.18 -0.11
CA ALA A 599 17.74 7.38 0.78
C ALA A 599 18.48 6.06 1.04
N THR A 600 19.81 6.09 1.10
CA THR A 600 20.62 4.96 1.59
C THR A 600 20.63 4.93 3.11
N VAL A 601 21.05 3.80 3.70
CA VAL A 601 21.14 3.64 5.15
C VAL A 601 22.07 4.69 5.78
N GLU A 602 23.16 5.05 5.11
CA GLU A 602 24.15 6.03 5.59
C GLU A 602 23.61 7.47 5.59
N GLN A 603 22.54 7.73 4.84
CA GLN A 603 21.88 9.04 4.78
C GLN A 603 20.80 9.21 5.85
N VAL A 604 20.54 8.18 6.65
CA VAL A 604 19.47 8.16 7.65
C VAL A 604 20.06 7.86 9.02
N SER A 605 19.74 8.68 10.01
CA SER A 605 20.01 8.40 11.41
C SER A 605 18.72 8.05 12.14
N ALA A 606 18.80 7.16 13.13
CA ALA A 606 17.68 6.82 14.00
C ALA A 606 18.14 6.85 15.47
N THR A 607 17.34 7.46 16.33
CA THR A 607 17.62 7.56 17.78
C THR A 607 16.38 7.15 18.55
N VAL A 608 16.57 6.31 19.58
CA VAL A 608 15.53 5.88 20.51
C VAL A 608 15.70 6.64 21.82
N ASP A 609 14.65 7.33 22.28
CA ASP A 609 14.48 7.78 23.65
C ASP A 609 13.67 6.72 24.39
N TRP A 610 14.23 6.13 25.44
CA TRP A 610 13.65 4.97 26.11
C TRP A 610 12.57 5.31 27.14
N GLY A 611 12.31 6.60 27.36
CA GLY A 611 11.27 7.07 28.29
C GLY A 611 11.67 7.03 29.77
N ASP A 612 12.92 6.68 30.07
CA ASP A 612 13.52 6.70 31.42
C ASP A 612 14.57 7.81 31.59
N GLY A 613 14.65 8.74 30.63
CA GLY A 613 15.62 9.83 30.59
C GLY A 613 16.92 9.47 29.85
N THR A 614 17.02 8.26 29.31
CA THR A 614 18.18 7.83 28.49
C THR A 614 17.81 7.67 27.01
N SER A 615 18.80 7.80 26.14
CA SER A 615 18.63 7.58 24.69
C SER A 615 19.83 6.87 24.08
N SER A 616 19.61 6.19 22.97
CA SER A 616 20.65 5.49 22.21
C SER A 616 20.40 5.56 20.70
N PRO A 617 21.46 5.56 19.87
CA PRO A 617 21.29 5.38 18.42
C PRO A 617 20.72 3.98 18.11
N ALA A 618 19.93 3.89 17.05
CA ALA A 618 19.50 2.63 16.45
C ALA A 618 20.30 2.36 15.16
N THR A 619 20.62 1.10 14.93
CA THR A 619 21.27 0.65 13.69
C THR A 619 20.20 0.33 12.65
N LEU A 620 20.31 0.92 11.47
CA LEU A 620 19.41 0.65 10.36
C LEU A 620 19.97 -0.46 9.46
N SER A 621 19.11 -1.36 9.02
CA SER A 621 19.45 -2.43 8.06
C SER A 621 18.29 -2.68 7.10
N GLY A 622 18.60 -3.11 5.87
CA GLY A 622 17.60 -3.49 4.87
C GLY A 622 18.14 -3.43 3.45
N THR A 623 17.24 -3.65 2.47
CA THR A 623 17.62 -3.68 1.05
C THR A 623 17.85 -2.27 0.52
N ALA A 624 19.08 -2.00 0.08
CA ALA A 624 19.39 -0.77 -0.63
C ALA A 624 18.72 -0.73 -2.01
N GLY A 625 18.38 0.47 -2.47
CA GLY A 625 17.92 0.68 -3.84
C GLY A 625 19.05 0.42 -4.84
N THR A 626 18.68 0.16 -6.09
CA THR A 626 19.61 0.07 -7.22
C THR A 626 19.38 1.24 -8.18
N ASN A 627 20.06 1.25 -9.33
CA ASN A 627 19.76 2.22 -10.38
C ASN A 627 18.40 1.99 -11.06
N LYS A 628 17.73 0.85 -10.81
CA LYS A 628 16.41 0.50 -11.36
C LYS A 628 15.39 0.04 -10.33
N THR A 629 15.71 0.10 -9.02
CA THR A 629 14.78 -0.26 -7.95
C THR A 629 14.86 0.71 -6.78
N ALA A 630 13.72 1.04 -6.20
CA ALA A 630 13.67 1.76 -4.93
C ALA A 630 14.28 0.89 -3.80
N ASN A 631 14.75 1.53 -2.73
CA ASN A 631 15.12 0.83 -1.50
C ASN A 631 13.88 0.20 -0.83
N GLY A 632 14.12 -0.81 0.00
CA GLY A 632 13.09 -1.37 0.87
C GLY A 632 12.82 -0.51 2.11
N ILE A 633 11.93 -1.01 2.97
CA ILE A 633 11.72 -0.48 4.32
C ILE A 633 12.89 -0.97 5.19
N TYR A 634 13.51 -0.06 5.94
CA TYR A 634 14.59 -0.38 6.86
C TYR A 634 14.07 -0.85 8.21
N THR A 635 14.81 -1.75 8.83
CA THR A 635 14.60 -2.21 10.20
C THR A 635 15.59 -1.47 11.10
N ALA A 636 15.07 -0.82 12.13
CA ALA A 636 15.87 -0.15 13.16
C ALA A 636 16.06 -1.10 14.35
N THR A 637 17.31 -1.43 14.68
CA THR A 637 17.67 -2.27 15.80
C THR A 637 18.36 -1.48 16.89
N ALA A 638 18.00 -1.72 18.15
CA ALA A 638 18.65 -1.11 19.31
C ALA A 638 18.60 -2.04 20.51
N SER A 639 19.31 -1.66 21.58
CA SER A 639 19.31 -2.37 22.85
C SER A 639 19.33 -1.39 24.01
N HIS A 640 18.57 -1.69 25.06
CA HIS A 640 18.52 -0.92 26.29
C HIS A 640 18.18 -1.80 27.48
N THR A 641 18.67 -1.43 28.66
CA THR A 641 18.36 -2.11 29.92
C THR A 641 17.78 -1.11 30.91
N TYR A 642 16.52 -1.32 31.25
CA TYR A 642 15.80 -0.50 32.23
C TYR A 642 16.27 -0.83 33.64
N ALA A 643 16.44 0.20 34.46
CA ALA A 643 16.82 0.03 35.86
C ALA A 643 15.70 -0.62 36.69
N ARG A 644 14.42 -0.47 36.31
CA ARG A 644 13.27 -0.95 37.10
C ARG A 644 12.20 -1.58 36.21
N ASN A 645 11.31 -2.34 36.84
CA ASN A 645 10.05 -2.72 36.22
C ASN A 645 9.17 -1.47 36.07
N GLY A 646 8.40 -1.41 35.00
CA GLY A 646 7.57 -0.25 34.74
C GLY A 646 6.99 -0.22 33.34
N VAL A 647 6.20 0.80 33.09
CA VAL A 647 5.66 1.13 31.79
C VAL A 647 6.32 2.44 31.35
N TYR A 648 7.12 2.37 30.30
CA TYR A 648 7.90 3.48 29.78
C TYR A 648 7.31 3.97 28.46
N GLN A 649 7.21 5.28 28.31
CA GLN A 649 6.76 5.93 27.07
C GLN A 649 7.98 6.31 26.24
N ALA A 650 8.35 5.41 25.32
CA ALA A 650 9.53 5.56 24.48
C ALA A 650 9.18 6.23 23.15
N THR A 651 10.19 6.81 22.49
CA THR A 651 10.07 7.34 21.13
C THR A 651 11.24 6.93 20.28
N ILE A 652 11.03 6.77 18.98
CA ILE A 652 12.10 6.64 17.99
C ILE A 652 11.95 7.74 16.94
N THR A 653 13.03 8.46 16.67
CA THR A 653 13.08 9.49 15.64
C THR A 653 14.05 9.08 14.54
N ALA A 654 13.53 8.95 13.32
CA ALA A 654 14.35 8.76 12.12
C ALA A 654 14.48 10.10 11.38
N THR A 655 15.71 10.43 10.98
CA THR A 655 16.04 11.71 10.33
C THR A 655 16.87 11.48 9.08
N ARG A 656 16.53 12.20 8.02
CA ARG A 656 17.33 12.35 6.80
C ARG A 656 17.48 13.84 6.47
N PRO A 657 18.35 14.25 5.52
CA PRO A 657 18.58 15.67 5.23
C PRO A 657 17.32 16.48 4.89
N THR A 658 16.30 15.84 4.29
CA THR A 658 15.08 16.52 3.83
C THR A 658 13.88 16.35 4.76
N GLY A 659 14.01 15.70 5.92
CA GLY A 659 12.87 15.47 6.81
C GLY A 659 13.15 14.47 7.95
N SER A 660 12.24 14.43 8.91
CA SER A 660 12.28 13.49 10.03
C SER A 660 10.86 13.02 10.39
N ALA A 661 10.77 11.89 11.08
CA ALA A 661 9.54 11.39 11.67
C ALA A 661 9.82 10.72 13.01
N THR A 662 8.86 10.82 13.93
CA THR A 662 8.96 10.26 15.28
C THR A 662 7.79 9.34 15.58
N ALA A 663 8.06 8.09 15.95
CA ALA A 663 7.09 7.14 16.49
C ALA A 663 7.15 7.06 18.01
N ARG A 664 5.99 7.00 18.65
CA ARG A 664 5.87 6.74 20.09
C ARG A 664 5.47 5.28 20.29
N PHE A 665 6.03 4.62 21.28
CA PHE A 665 5.67 3.25 21.63
C PHE A 665 5.83 3.06 23.14
N THR A 666 5.12 2.07 23.67
CA THR A 666 5.18 1.70 25.08
C THR A 666 6.13 0.53 25.24
N VAL A 667 7.02 0.63 26.22
CA VAL A 667 7.79 -0.51 26.71
C VAL A 667 7.27 -0.93 28.07
N VAL A 668 6.75 -2.15 28.16
CA VAL A 668 6.33 -2.77 29.40
C VAL A 668 7.43 -3.73 29.84
N VAL A 669 8.11 -3.36 30.92
CA VAL A 669 9.11 -4.20 31.59
C VAL A 669 8.44 -4.82 32.80
N ASP A 670 8.14 -6.12 32.71
CA ASP A 670 7.54 -6.85 33.82
C ASP A 670 8.23 -8.20 34.03
N THR A 671 9.20 -8.21 34.94
CA THR A 671 9.95 -9.41 35.30
C THR A 671 9.19 -10.35 36.26
N CYS A 672 7.97 -10.00 36.69
CA CYS A 672 7.23 -10.71 37.72
C CYS A 672 6.71 -12.08 37.22
N THR A 673 7.28 -13.17 37.74
CA THR A 673 6.74 -14.53 37.51
C THR A 673 5.49 -14.84 38.34
N SER A 674 5.28 -14.11 39.44
CA SER A 674 4.08 -14.19 40.26
C SER A 674 3.84 -12.86 40.98
N THR A 675 2.57 -12.47 41.09
CA THR A 675 2.19 -11.20 41.74
C THR A 675 1.22 -11.47 42.87
N VAL A 676 1.55 -10.97 44.06
CA VAL A 676 0.67 -10.92 45.22
C VAL A 676 0.09 -9.51 45.29
N SER A 677 -1.24 -9.43 45.20
CA SER A 677 -2.00 -8.19 45.39
C SER A 677 -3.00 -8.34 46.55
N GLY A 678 -3.43 -7.23 47.15
CA GLY A 678 -4.35 -7.27 48.28
C GLY A 678 -3.69 -7.78 49.57
N THR A 679 -4.41 -8.57 50.38
CA THR A 679 -3.90 -9.04 51.69
C THR A 679 -3.52 -10.53 51.65
N HIS A 680 -2.26 -10.84 51.95
CA HIS A 680 -1.78 -12.20 52.22
C HIS A 680 -1.66 -12.42 53.73
N ARG A 681 -2.24 -13.50 54.27
CA ARG A 681 -2.15 -13.85 55.69
C ARG A 681 -1.32 -15.13 55.86
N GLY A 682 -0.33 -15.07 56.75
CA GLY A 682 0.60 -16.16 57.01
C GLY A 682 1.94 -16.01 56.26
N PRO A 683 2.84 -17.00 56.40
CA PRO A 683 4.14 -16.98 55.74
C PRO A 683 4.04 -16.86 54.22
N LEU A 684 4.93 -16.06 53.61
CA LEU A 684 5.15 -16.00 52.17
C LEU A 684 6.57 -16.47 51.87
N VAL A 685 6.71 -17.50 51.03
CA VAL A 685 8.01 -18.08 50.68
C VAL A 685 8.24 -17.96 49.18
N VAL A 686 9.23 -17.15 48.80
CA VAL A 686 9.71 -16.99 47.43
C VAL A 686 10.80 -18.02 47.19
N SER A 687 10.50 -19.05 46.38
CA SER A 687 11.39 -20.20 46.20
C SER A 687 12.17 -20.19 44.88
N ALA A 688 11.62 -19.58 43.84
CA ALA A 688 12.20 -19.41 42.51
C ALA A 688 11.43 -18.32 41.76
N GLY A 689 12.00 -17.80 40.67
CA GLY A 689 11.40 -16.71 39.89
C GLY A 689 11.32 -15.40 40.66
N VAL A 690 10.61 -14.43 40.10
CA VAL A 690 10.36 -13.12 40.70
C VAL A 690 8.95 -13.08 41.29
N THR A 691 8.83 -12.87 42.60
CA THR A 691 7.57 -12.60 43.29
C THR A 691 7.43 -11.11 43.52
N CYS A 692 6.36 -10.52 43.01
CA CYS A 692 6.06 -9.11 43.13
C CYS A 692 4.96 -8.84 44.16
N LEU A 693 5.22 -7.94 45.11
CA LEU A 693 4.25 -7.41 46.07
C LEU A 693 3.86 -6.01 45.60
N ALA A 694 2.78 -5.88 44.84
CA ALA A 694 2.33 -4.59 44.30
C ALA A 694 1.23 -4.00 45.18
N GLY A 695 1.57 -3.04 46.06
CA GLY A 695 0.65 -2.44 47.02
C GLY A 695 0.05 -3.43 48.02
N ALA A 696 0.63 -4.63 48.15
CA ALA A 696 0.06 -5.72 48.93
C ALA A 696 0.34 -5.55 50.43
N THR A 697 -0.55 -6.08 51.26
CA THR A 697 -0.33 -6.25 52.70
C THR A 697 -0.03 -7.71 53.01
N VAL A 698 1.18 -8.02 53.49
CA VAL A 698 1.57 -9.36 53.93
C VAL A 698 1.59 -9.40 55.45
N SER A 699 0.72 -10.19 56.07
CA SER A 699 0.65 -10.36 57.53
C SER A 699 1.27 -11.70 57.93
N GLY A 700 2.58 -11.71 58.08
CA GLY A 700 3.41 -12.90 58.29
C GLY A 700 4.84 -12.73 57.79
N PRO A 701 5.74 -13.70 58.05
CA PRO A 701 7.12 -13.64 57.57
C PRO A 701 7.21 -13.77 56.04
N VAL A 702 8.05 -12.96 55.41
CA VAL A 702 8.44 -13.09 53.99
C VAL A 702 9.84 -13.69 53.92
N THR A 703 9.98 -14.84 53.26
CA THR A 703 11.27 -15.53 53.11
C THR A 703 11.61 -15.72 51.64
N VAL A 704 12.76 -15.17 51.22
CA VAL A 704 13.33 -15.36 49.87
C VAL A 704 14.45 -16.39 49.95
N ARG A 705 14.25 -17.52 49.28
CA ARG A 705 15.21 -18.63 49.21
C ARG A 705 16.27 -18.38 48.12
N PRO A 706 17.37 -19.15 48.12
CA PRO A 706 18.40 -19.02 47.10
C PRO A 706 17.84 -19.11 45.68
N GLY A 707 18.24 -18.17 44.81
CA GLY A 707 17.76 -18.08 43.43
C GLY A 707 16.34 -17.49 43.25
N GLY A 708 15.61 -17.22 44.33
CA GLY A 708 14.35 -16.46 44.28
C GLY A 708 14.59 -14.96 44.27
N SER A 709 13.65 -14.21 43.70
CA SER A 709 13.68 -12.75 43.61
C SER A 709 12.41 -12.13 44.19
N LEU A 710 12.56 -11.06 44.96
CA LEU A 710 11.43 -10.32 45.55
C LEU A 710 11.46 -8.88 45.05
N ILE A 711 10.36 -8.40 44.49
CA ILE A 711 10.13 -6.97 44.23
C ILE A 711 8.91 -6.54 45.05
N ALA A 712 9.06 -5.61 45.97
CA ALA A 712 7.95 -5.10 46.77
C ALA A 712 7.82 -3.59 46.58
N THR A 713 6.75 -3.16 45.93
CA THR A 713 6.48 -1.76 45.63
C THR A 713 5.26 -1.30 46.41
N ASP A 714 5.43 -0.29 47.27
CA ASP A 714 4.39 0.24 48.17
C ASP A 714 3.70 -0.83 49.04
N ALA A 715 4.40 -1.94 49.30
CA ALA A 715 3.87 -3.05 50.09
C ALA A 715 3.98 -2.79 51.60
N VAL A 716 3.04 -3.37 52.36
CA VAL A 716 3.04 -3.36 53.82
C VAL A 716 3.31 -4.78 54.32
N VAL A 717 4.52 -5.04 54.80
CA VAL A 717 4.88 -6.34 55.39
C VAL A 717 4.80 -6.24 56.92
N GLN A 718 3.81 -6.89 57.52
CA GLN A 718 3.66 -7.04 58.96
C GLN A 718 4.33 -8.35 59.42
N GLY A 719 5.67 -8.34 59.45
CA GLY A 719 6.48 -9.49 59.80
C GLY A 719 7.93 -9.30 59.35
N PRO A 720 8.83 -10.25 59.66
CA PRO A 720 10.21 -10.21 59.20
C PRO A 720 10.31 -10.44 57.69
N VAL A 721 11.28 -9.79 57.04
CA VAL A 721 11.69 -10.08 55.66
C VAL A 721 13.10 -10.68 55.71
N SER A 722 13.26 -11.93 55.27
CA SER A 722 14.54 -12.63 55.26
C SER A 722 14.87 -13.12 53.86
N ALA A 723 16.02 -12.72 53.31
CA ALA A 723 16.52 -13.22 52.03
C ALA A 723 17.90 -13.86 52.21
N THR A 724 18.09 -15.06 51.67
CA THR A 724 19.38 -15.75 51.71
C THR A 724 19.70 -16.32 50.34
N GLY A 725 20.83 -15.91 49.75
CA GLY A 725 21.22 -16.34 48.39
C GLY A 725 20.25 -15.86 47.30
N ALA A 726 19.44 -14.85 47.59
CA ALA A 726 18.43 -14.38 46.66
C ALA A 726 19.07 -13.88 45.37
N ALA A 727 18.39 -14.07 44.24
CA ALA A 727 18.84 -13.54 42.96
C ALA A 727 18.61 -12.02 42.88
N MET A 728 17.55 -11.50 43.50
CA MET A 728 17.28 -10.07 43.58
C MET A 728 16.36 -9.75 44.78
N VAL A 729 16.55 -8.60 45.41
CA VAL A 729 15.64 -8.05 46.42
C VAL A 729 15.46 -6.55 46.24
N GLU A 730 14.25 -6.14 45.89
CA GLU A 730 13.85 -4.74 45.79
C GLU A 730 12.70 -4.44 46.74
N LEU A 731 12.88 -3.45 47.60
CA LEU A 731 11.86 -2.91 48.47
C LEU A 731 11.77 -1.40 48.22
N ILE A 732 10.70 -0.97 47.56
CA ILE A 732 10.54 0.41 47.11
C ILE A 732 9.25 0.97 47.72
N GLY A 733 9.39 2.00 48.56
CA GLY A 733 8.28 2.57 49.31
C GLY A 733 7.71 1.63 50.38
N GLY A 734 6.49 1.91 50.84
CA GLY A 734 5.79 1.05 51.79
C GLY A 734 6.43 0.94 53.19
N SER A 735 6.19 -0.20 53.87
CA SER A 735 6.70 -0.43 55.23
C SER A 735 6.90 -1.89 55.59
N VAL A 736 7.89 -2.16 56.46
CA VAL A 736 8.15 -3.46 57.06
C VAL A 736 8.11 -3.33 58.58
N SER A 737 7.20 -4.05 59.24
CA SER A 737 7.08 -4.13 60.70
C SER A 737 7.75 -5.41 61.22
N GLY A 738 9.08 -5.40 61.24
CA GLY A 738 9.91 -6.53 61.62
C GLY A 738 11.36 -6.35 61.16
N PRO A 739 12.27 -7.28 61.50
CA PRO A 739 13.64 -7.26 61.00
C PRO A 739 13.68 -7.51 59.48
N VAL A 740 14.55 -6.79 58.78
CA VAL A 740 14.90 -7.05 57.38
C VAL A 740 16.32 -7.59 57.34
N THR A 741 16.51 -8.81 56.86
CA THR A 741 17.82 -9.49 56.83
C THR A 741 18.09 -10.04 55.44
N LEU A 742 19.10 -9.48 54.77
CA LEU A 742 19.54 -9.89 53.44
C LEU A 742 20.96 -10.46 53.55
N THR A 743 21.15 -11.71 53.15
CA THR A 743 22.44 -12.41 53.26
C THR A 743 22.82 -13.05 51.92
N GLY A 744 23.98 -12.66 51.39
CA GLY A 744 24.56 -13.29 50.21
C GLY A 744 23.71 -13.14 48.94
N THR A 745 22.98 -12.03 48.77
CA THR A 745 22.25 -11.78 47.51
C THR A 745 23.26 -11.75 46.36
N THR A 746 22.94 -12.45 45.27
CA THR A 746 23.83 -12.66 44.13
C THR A 746 23.55 -11.72 42.96
N GLY A 747 22.39 -11.06 42.96
CA GLY A 747 22.05 -9.97 42.04
C GLY A 747 21.51 -8.77 42.81
N GLU A 748 20.64 -7.99 42.20
CA GLU A 748 20.35 -6.63 42.65
C GLU A 748 19.75 -6.54 44.08
N VAL A 749 20.21 -5.54 44.84
CA VAL A 749 19.68 -5.20 46.16
C VAL A 749 19.35 -3.72 46.16
N GLU A 750 18.06 -3.40 46.29
CA GLU A 750 17.58 -2.03 46.40
C GLU A 750 16.56 -1.93 47.54
N ILE A 751 16.79 -1.01 48.48
CA ILE A 751 15.83 -0.64 49.51
C ILE A 751 15.75 0.88 49.49
N GLU A 752 14.62 1.41 49.02
CA GLU A 752 14.44 2.84 48.82
C GLU A 752 13.11 3.35 49.39
N GLY A 753 13.17 4.40 50.20
CA GLY A 753 11.97 5.05 50.73
C GLY A 753 11.11 4.18 51.67
N VAL A 754 11.67 3.09 52.21
CA VAL A 754 10.94 2.13 53.04
C VAL A 754 10.95 2.55 54.51
N ARG A 755 9.81 2.43 55.19
CA ARG A 755 9.76 2.54 56.66
C ARG A 755 9.93 1.17 57.32
N ILE A 756 11.06 0.94 57.98
CA ILE A 756 11.40 -0.32 58.64
C ILE A 756 11.30 -0.14 60.16
N SER A 757 10.42 -0.90 60.82
CA SER A 757 10.29 -0.96 62.27
C SER A 757 10.97 -2.21 62.82
N GLY A 758 12.30 -2.18 62.83
CA GLY A 758 13.17 -3.30 63.19
C GLY A 758 14.61 -3.08 62.71
N PRO A 759 15.53 -4.01 62.99
CA PRO A 759 16.88 -3.94 62.45
C PRO A 759 16.90 -4.20 60.93
N LEU A 760 17.77 -3.49 60.21
CA LEU A 760 18.09 -3.75 58.81
C LEU A 760 19.53 -4.27 58.71
N THR A 761 19.71 -5.49 58.22
CA THR A 761 21.02 -6.13 58.07
C THR A 761 21.24 -6.58 56.63
N LEU A 762 22.38 -6.17 56.04
CA LEU A 762 22.80 -6.55 54.70
C LEU A 762 24.22 -7.14 54.75
N THR A 763 24.38 -8.43 54.52
CA THR A 763 25.66 -9.13 54.70
C THR A 763 26.07 -9.93 53.48
N GLY A 764 27.32 -9.79 53.03
CA GLY A 764 27.94 -10.70 52.06
C GLY A 764 27.39 -10.67 50.63
N SER A 765 26.63 -9.64 50.24
CA SER A 765 26.09 -9.55 48.86
C SER A 765 27.23 -9.23 47.89
N THR A 766 27.36 -10.03 46.83
CA THR A 766 28.39 -9.88 45.80
C THR A 766 27.72 -9.69 44.46
N VAL A 767 27.71 -8.46 43.99
CA VAL A 767 26.79 -7.97 42.97
C VAL A 767 27.52 -7.06 42.00
N ALA A 768 27.00 -6.90 40.77
CA ALA A 768 27.66 -6.08 39.74
C ALA A 768 27.59 -4.58 40.07
N ALA A 769 26.45 -4.12 40.61
CA ALA A 769 26.24 -2.74 41.06
C ALA A 769 26.16 -2.68 42.59
N ALA A 770 26.60 -1.57 43.20
CA ALA A 770 26.55 -1.42 44.65
C ALA A 770 25.11 -1.54 45.17
N PRO A 771 24.85 -2.30 46.26
CA PRO A 771 23.53 -2.32 46.88
C PRO A 771 23.06 -0.90 47.24
N VAL A 772 21.80 -0.58 46.94
CA VAL A 772 21.24 0.75 47.21
C VAL A 772 20.40 0.69 48.48
N LEU A 773 20.76 1.52 49.46
CA LEU A 773 19.97 1.80 50.66
C LEU A 773 19.76 3.32 50.71
N ALA A 774 18.64 3.82 50.20
CA ALA A 774 18.43 5.25 49.97
C ALA A 774 17.11 5.75 50.59
N GLY A 775 17.16 6.90 51.28
CA GLY A 775 15.95 7.59 51.77
C GLY A 775 15.07 6.79 52.75
N ASN A 776 15.59 5.73 53.37
CA ASN A 776 14.81 4.87 54.26
C ASN A 776 14.65 5.48 55.65
N VAL A 777 13.60 5.07 56.38
CA VAL A 777 13.46 5.34 57.81
C VAL A 777 13.56 4.02 58.56
N VAL A 778 14.68 3.80 59.27
CA VAL A 778 14.94 2.57 60.02
C VAL A 778 14.82 2.85 61.52
N ASN A 779 13.76 2.35 62.14
CA ASN A 779 13.56 2.38 63.59
C ASN A 779 14.25 1.15 64.25
N GLY A 780 15.57 1.11 64.17
CA GLY A 780 16.42 0.01 64.65
C GLY A 780 17.87 0.19 64.21
N PRO A 781 18.77 -0.74 64.57
CA PRO A 781 20.15 -0.72 64.08
C PRO A 781 20.22 -1.02 62.57
N LEU A 782 21.16 -0.38 61.87
CA LEU A 782 21.51 -0.65 60.48
C LEU A 782 22.93 -1.23 60.44
N SER A 783 23.10 -2.45 59.92
CA SER A 783 24.42 -3.07 59.82
C SER A 783 24.68 -3.63 58.43
N CYS A 784 25.84 -3.28 57.86
CA CYS A 784 26.27 -3.83 56.58
C CYS A 784 27.70 -4.34 56.67
N THR A 785 27.97 -5.58 56.23
CA THR A 785 29.31 -6.18 56.35
C THR A 785 29.59 -7.12 55.19
N GLY A 786 30.80 -7.05 54.62
CA GLY A 786 31.26 -7.98 53.59
C GLY A 786 30.56 -7.88 52.23
N ASN A 787 29.82 -6.79 51.94
CA ASN A 787 29.21 -6.57 50.63
C ASN A 787 30.23 -6.01 49.64
N THR A 788 30.16 -6.45 48.39
CA THR A 788 31.08 -6.03 47.32
C THR A 788 30.27 -5.71 46.05
N PRO A 789 30.22 -4.45 45.60
CA PRO A 789 30.78 -3.25 46.25
C PRO A 789 30.06 -2.89 47.57
N PRO A 790 30.64 -2.01 48.42
CA PRO A 790 29.93 -1.47 49.60
C PRO A 790 28.62 -0.75 49.20
N PRO A 791 27.57 -0.77 50.04
CA PRO A 791 26.29 -0.15 49.71
C PRO A 791 26.38 1.38 49.60
N VAL A 792 25.46 1.98 48.84
CA VAL A 792 25.36 3.43 48.57
C VAL A 792 23.95 3.96 48.87
N ASN A 793 23.80 5.28 48.98
CA ASN A 793 22.50 5.93 49.27
C ASN A 793 22.01 6.86 48.15
N ASN A 794 22.70 6.90 47.00
CA ASN A 794 22.36 7.73 45.83
C ASN A 794 22.07 9.21 46.18
N GLY A 795 22.74 9.76 47.19
CA GLY A 795 22.53 11.15 47.63
C GLY A 795 21.26 11.39 48.46
N GLN A 796 20.51 10.34 48.78
CA GLN A 796 19.31 10.37 49.63
C GLN A 796 19.63 9.70 50.98
N PRO A 797 20.02 10.45 52.01
CA PRO A 797 20.47 9.87 53.28
C PRO A 797 19.36 9.13 54.01
N ASN A 798 19.73 8.04 54.68
CA ASN A 798 18.79 7.28 55.50
C ASN A 798 18.58 7.93 56.87
N THR A 799 17.36 7.83 57.41
CA THR A 799 17.06 8.23 58.79
C THR A 799 17.11 7.01 59.71
N ILE A 800 18.20 6.84 60.45
CA ILE A 800 18.42 5.69 61.34
C ILE A 800 18.18 6.08 62.79
N ARG A 801 17.28 5.37 63.48
CA ARG A 801 17.02 5.50 64.92
C ARG A 801 17.62 4.29 65.67
N GLY A 802 18.94 4.21 65.64
CA GLY A 802 19.77 3.14 66.19
C GLY A 802 21.23 3.28 65.73
N PRO A 803 22.16 2.40 66.14
CA PRO A 803 23.53 2.45 65.64
C PRO A 803 23.58 2.02 64.16
N ALA A 804 24.35 2.75 63.36
CA ALA A 804 24.76 2.36 62.01
C ALA A 804 26.20 1.82 62.04
N THR A 805 26.41 0.57 61.59
CA THR A 805 27.70 -0.13 61.71
C THR A 805 28.20 -0.71 60.39
N GLY A 806 29.52 -0.93 60.32
CA GLY A 806 30.19 -1.52 59.16
C GLY A 806 30.14 -0.60 57.94
N GLN A 807 29.86 -1.16 56.77
CA GLN A 807 29.84 -0.47 55.48
C GLN A 807 28.71 0.58 55.37
N CYS A 808 27.73 0.57 56.29
CA CYS A 808 26.58 1.47 56.28
C CYS A 808 26.70 2.65 57.26
N LYS A 809 27.86 2.86 57.90
CA LYS A 809 28.08 3.94 58.89
C LYS A 809 27.88 5.36 58.33
N GLY A 810 27.90 5.54 57.00
CA GLY A 810 27.80 6.85 56.33
C GLY A 810 26.68 6.98 55.31
N LEU A 811 25.67 6.09 55.33
CA LEU A 811 24.55 6.08 54.38
C LEU A 811 23.31 6.80 54.89
#